data_AF-R0L082-F1
#
_entry.id   AF-R0L082-F1
#
_cell.length_a   1.000
_cell.length_b   1.000
_cell.length_c   1.000
_cell.angle_alpha   90.00
_cell.angle_beta   90.00
_cell.angle_gamma   90.00
#
_symmetry.space_group_name_H-M   'P 1'
#
loop_
_entity.id
_entity.type
_entity.pdbx_description
1 polymer ?
#
loop_
_entity_poly.entity_id
_entity_poly.type
_entity_poly.pdbx_seq_one_letter_code
_entity_poly.pdbx_strand_id
1 'polypeptide(L)'
;MSSSKLLLAAKALSADPTAPNLKNQLAAAARAVTDSINQLITMCIQQASGQKECDNALRELEAVKELLENPIQAVNDMSYFNCLDSVMENSKMLDESMAGISQNAKNSKLPEFRESVSAASKALCGLTEAAAQAAYLVGVSDLNSQAGQQGLVDPTQFARANQAIQMACQNLVDPASTQSQGCRTMEPIVSSAKTMLESSSGLIQTDRSLAVNPKDPLQWSVLASHSRTVSDSIKKLITNMRDKAPGQRECDEAIDILNRCMQEALHNQMITAVQEINNLIEPVASAAWAEASQLGHKVSQMAQYFEPLILAAIGAASKTPNHQQQMNLLDQTKTLAESALQMLYTTKEAGGNPKQAAQTQEALEEAVQMMKEAAEDLTTTLNEAASAAGVVGGMVDSITQAINQLDEGPVGEPEGTFVDYQITMVKMAKAIAVTVQEMVTKSTTNPDELGILANQLTNDYGQLVQEAKPVALTAETEEIGSHIKCRVQELGHGCTTLVTKAGALQCSPSDAYTKKELIESACKVSKKVSHVLAALQAGNRGTQACITAASAVSGIIADLDTTIMFATAGILNQENSETFADHREGILKTARALVEDTKVLVQNAMANQEKLAQAAQSSVTTITHLAEVVKLGAAILGSEDPETQLGWGVCGEQRLLIVCVKGLELRVVLISAVKDVAKALGDLISATKAAAGKAGDDPTVYQLKNSAKVMVTNVTSLLKTVKTVEDEATKGMRALEATIEHIHQELVVFSSPVPPAQVSTPEDFIRMTKGITMATDKAVAAGNSCRQEDVIAMANLSRCAIADMLHACKVPRG
;
A
#
# COMPACT_ATOMS: atom_id res chain seq x y z
N MET A 1 -14.36 -8.15 -66.59
CA MET A 1 -15.46 -8.89 -65.90
C MET A 1 -16.54 -7.97 -65.31
N SER A 2 -16.20 -6.77 -64.84
CA SER A 2 -17.11 -5.79 -64.23
C SER A 2 -18.22 -5.28 -65.17
N SER A 3 -17.92 -5.09 -66.46
CA SER A 3 -18.88 -4.67 -67.49
C SER A 3 -19.98 -5.71 -67.79
N SER A 4 -19.68 -7.00 -67.70
CA SER A 4 -20.69 -8.06 -67.83
C SER A 4 -21.65 -8.10 -66.64
N LYS A 5 -21.17 -7.78 -65.42
CA LYS A 5 -22.02 -7.68 -64.22
C LYS A 5 -22.93 -6.46 -64.26
N LEU A 6 -22.45 -5.34 -64.80
CA LEU A 6 -23.27 -4.15 -65.06
C LEU A 6 -24.43 -4.47 -66.01
N LEU A 7 -24.17 -5.18 -67.11
CA LEU A 7 -25.19 -5.57 -68.08
C LEU A 7 -26.22 -6.56 -67.50
N LEU A 8 -25.80 -7.49 -66.64
CA LEU A 8 -26.69 -8.40 -65.93
C LEU A 8 -27.56 -7.67 -64.89
N ALA A 9 -26.99 -6.74 -64.13
CA ALA A 9 -27.73 -5.89 -63.19
C ALA A 9 -28.71 -4.95 -63.91
N ALA A 10 -28.33 -4.42 -65.07
CA ALA A 10 -29.21 -3.59 -65.90
C ALA A 10 -30.37 -4.42 -66.50
N LYS A 11 -30.12 -5.66 -66.90
CA LYS A 11 -31.16 -6.59 -67.37
C LYS A 11 -32.14 -6.97 -66.25
N ALA A 12 -31.67 -7.17 -65.03
CA ALA A 12 -32.51 -7.44 -63.86
C ALA A 12 -33.37 -6.23 -63.46
N LEU A 13 -32.80 -5.01 -63.49
CA LEU A 13 -33.53 -3.77 -63.20
C LEU A 13 -34.56 -3.41 -64.29
N SER A 14 -34.30 -3.80 -65.54
CA SER A 14 -35.27 -3.69 -66.64
C SER A 14 -36.48 -4.61 -66.47
N ALA A 15 -36.35 -5.71 -65.71
CA ALA A 15 -37.43 -6.67 -65.50
C ALA A 15 -38.30 -6.33 -64.27
N ASP A 16 -37.73 -5.68 -63.25
CA ASP A 16 -38.47 -5.18 -62.08
C ASP A 16 -37.93 -3.79 -61.63
N PRO A 17 -38.62 -2.69 -62.00
CA PRO A 17 -38.15 -1.32 -61.74
C PRO A 17 -38.29 -0.84 -60.28
N THR A 18 -38.99 -1.57 -59.41
CA THR A 18 -39.44 -1.06 -58.10
C THR A 18 -38.62 -1.53 -56.91
N ALA A 19 -37.69 -2.48 -57.09
CA ALA A 19 -36.85 -2.99 -56.01
C ALA A 19 -35.65 -2.06 -55.69
N PRO A 20 -35.55 -1.46 -54.48
CA PRO A 20 -34.49 -0.52 -54.12
C PRO A 20 -33.09 -1.16 -54.07
N ASN A 21 -33.00 -2.45 -53.75
CA ASN A 21 -31.73 -3.18 -53.72
C ASN A 21 -31.08 -3.34 -55.11
N LEU A 22 -31.86 -3.44 -56.19
CA LEU A 22 -31.33 -3.59 -57.55
C LEU A 22 -30.74 -2.28 -58.09
N LYS A 23 -31.28 -1.12 -57.69
CA LYS A 23 -30.69 0.19 -58.00
C LYS A 23 -29.34 0.39 -57.32
N ASN A 24 -29.21 -0.04 -56.06
CA ASN A 24 -27.94 0.00 -55.34
C ASN A 24 -26.90 -0.96 -55.93
N GLN A 25 -27.32 -2.15 -56.39
CA GLN A 25 -26.43 -3.10 -57.07
C GLN A 25 -25.98 -2.61 -58.46
N LEU A 26 -26.86 -1.96 -59.24
CA LEU A 26 -26.46 -1.32 -60.50
C LEU A 26 -25.49 -0.16 -60.25
N ALA A 27 -25.74 0.67 -59.24
CA ALA A 27 -24.85 1.78 -58.87
C ALA A 27 -23.47 1.28 -58.41
N ALA A 28 -23.43 0.19 -57.64
CA ALA A 28 -22.17 -0.44 -57.22
C ALA A 28 -21.41 -1.06 -58.41
N ALA A 29 -22.11 -1.73 -59.33
CA ALA A 29 -21.50 -2.28 -60.54
C ALA A 29 -21.02 -1.18 -61.49
N ALA A 30 -21.71 -0.04 -61.56
CA ALA A 30 -21.32 1.13 -62.35
C ALA A 30 -20.06 1.78 -61.76
N ARG A 31 -19.99 1.98 -60.45
CA ARG A 31 -18.77 2.46 -59.78
C ARG A 31 -17.59 1.53 -60.02
N ALA A 32 -17.78 0.21 -59.91
CA ALA A 32 -16.71 -0.75 -60.18
C ALA A 32 -16.18 -0.71 -61.63
N VAL A 33 -17.03 -0.41 -62.62
CA VAL A 33 -16.59 -0.19 -64.01
C VAL A 33 -15.86 1.15 -64.14
N THR A 34 -16.36 2.21 -63.52
CA THR A 34 -15.69 3.53 -63.48
C THR A 34 -14.33 3.45 -62.81
N ASP A 35 -14.20 2.72 -61.70
CA ASP A 35 -12.94 2.50 -60.99
C ASP A 35 -11.96 1.65 -61.79
N SER A 36 -12.45 0.65 -62.53
CA SER A 36 -11.63 -0.14 -63.45
C SER A 36 -11.11 0.73 -64.60
N ILE A 37 -11.95 1.62 -65.15
CA ILE A 37 -11.56 2.57 -66.20
C ILE A 37 -10.58 3.61 -65.64
N ASN A 38 -10.81 4.12 -64.44
CA ASN A 38 -9.91 5.07 -63.77
C ASN A 38 -8.56 4.42 -63.41
N GLN A 39 -8.54 3.14 -63.00
CA GLN A 39 -7.30 2.39 -62.83
C GLN A 39 -6.57 2.19 -64.16
N LEU A 40 -7.30 1.93 -65.25
CA LEU A 40 -6.71 1.77 -66.59
C LEU A 40 -6.18 3.11 -67.13
N ILE A 41 -6.90 4.21 -66.90
CA ILE A 41 -6.45 5.58 -67.15
C ILE A 41 -5.21 5.91 -66.31
N THR A 42 -5.17 5.49 -65.05
CA THR A 42 -4.00 5.66 -64.16
C THR A 42 -2.81 4.81 -64.59
N MET A 43 -3.02 3.61 -65.13
CA MET A 43 -1.97 2.77 -65.72
C MET A 43 -1.47 3.33 -67.06
N CYS A 44 -2.34 3.94 -67.88
CA CYS A 44 -1.99 4.55 -69.16
C CYS A 44 -1.34 5.95 -69.04
N ILE A 45 -1.54 6.67 -67.92
CA ILE A 45 -0.91 7.98 -67.63
C ILE A 45 0.41 7.81 -66.83
N GLN A 46 1.12 6.69 -66.98
CA GLN A 46 2.49 6.55 -66.44
C GLN A 46 3.51 7.42 -67.21
N GLN A 47 3.38 8.75 -67.17
CA GLN A 47 4.44 9.68 -67.58
C GLN A 47 4.47 11.03 -66.82
N ALA A 48 3.87 11.16 -65.63
CA ALA A 48 4.10 12.31 -64.74
C ALA A 48 4.43 11.88 -63.30
N SER A 49 5.69 11.53 -63.06
CA SER A 49 6.20 11.12 -61.74
C SER A 49 6.20 12.32 -60.76
N GLY A 50 5.19 12.40 -59.88
CA GLY A 50 4.99 13.51 -58.92
C GLY A 50 3.52 13.79 -58.63
N GLN A 51 2.65 13.60 -59.63
CA GLN A 51 1.23 13.92 -59.54
C GLN A 51 0.43 12.93 -58.68
N LYS A 52 0.85 11.65 -58.65
CA LYS A 52 0.23 10.61 -57.83
C LYS A 52 0.37 10.91 -56.33
N GLU A 53 1.52 11.40 -55.92
CA GLU A 53 1.82 11.73 -54.54
C GLU A 53 1.04 12.98 -54.08
N CYS A 54 0.88 13.99 -54.94
CA CYS A 54 -0.01 15.14 -54.67
C CYS A 54 -1.49 14.71 -54.60
N ASP A 55 -1.95 13.85 -55.51
CA ASP A 55 -3.33 13.34 -55.52
C ASP A 55 -3.63 12.40 -54.33
N ASN A 56 -2.60 11.78 -53.73
CA ASN A 56 -2.70 11.04 -52.48
C ASN A 56 -2.75 11.99 -51.28
N ALA A 57 -1.87 12.99 -51.22
CA ALA A 57 -1.85 14.00 -50.16
C ALA A 57 -3.18 14.77 -50.08
N LEU A 58 -3.76 15.16 -51.23
CA LEU A 58 -5.07 15.81 -51.26
C LEU A 58 -6.20 14.93 -50.70
N ARG A 59 -6.14 13.60 -50.93
CA ARG A 59 -7.13 12.67 -50.36
C ARG A 59 -6.98 12.51 -48.85
N GLU A 60 -5.76 12.46 -48.34
CA GLU A 60 -5.49 12.44 -46.89
C GLU A 60 -5.99 13.72 -46.22
N LEU A 61 -5.72 14.88 -46.84
CA LEU A 61 -6.17 16.19 -46.34
C LEU A 61 -7.70 16.34 -46.33
N GLU A 62 -8.40 15.86 -47.37
CA GLU A 62 -9.86 15.90 -47.40
C GLU A 62 -10.48 14.96 -46.35
N ALA A 63 -9.84 13.83 -46.04
CA ALA A 63 -10.31 12.90 -45.00
C ALA A 63 -10.16 13.48 -43.58
N VAL A 64 -9.02 14.14 -43.27
CA VAL A 64 -8.82 14.75 -41.94
C VAL A 64 -9.61 16.05 -41.76
N LYS A 65 -10.05 16.70 -42.85
CA LYS A 65 -10.93 17.87 -42.80
C LYS A 65 -12.29 17.56 -42.17
N GLU A 66 -12.82 16.35 -42.36
CA GLU A 66 -14.09 15.93 -41.75
C GLU A 66 -13.99 15.87 -40.20
N LEU A 67 -12.81 15.57 -39.65
CA LEU A 67 -12.57 15.56 -38.20
C LEU A 67 -12.70 16.96 -37.57
N LEU A 68 -12.45 18.02 -38.33
CA LEU A 68 -12.61 19.40 -37.90
C LEU A 68 -14.04 19.92 -38.02
N GLU A 69 -14.91 19.27 -38.81
CA GLU A 69 -16.31 19.71 -38.94
C GLU A 69 -17.14 19.34 -37.71
N ASN A 70 -16.76 18.31 -36.94
CA ASN A 70 -17.45 17.89 -35.70
C ASN A 70 -16.47 17.31 -34.64
N PRO A 71 -15.72 18.14 -33.88
CA PRO A 71 -14.82 17.66 -32.82
C PRO A 71 -15.61 17.34 -31.53
N ILE A 72 -16.58 16.44 -31.62
CA ILE A 72 -17.49 16.04 -30.52
C ILE A 72 -16.88 14.88 -29.71
N GLN A 73 -15.81 14.25 -30.22
CA GLN A 73 -15.15 13.10 -29.61
C GLN A 73 -13.63 13.33 -29.53
N ALA A 74 -12.99 12.79 -28.49
CA ALA A 74 -11.54 12.75 -28.38
C ALA A 74 -10.95 11.98 -29.58
N VAL A 75 -9.95 12.59 -30.23
CA VAL A 75 -9.19 12.01 -31.36
C VAL A 75 -8.07 11.09 -30.85
N ASN A 76 -7.50 11.40 -29.69
CA ASN A 76 -6.41 10.64 -29.05
C ASN A 76 -6.33 10.90 -27.53
N ASP A 77 -5.35 10.27 -26.85
CA ASP A 77 -5.13 10.37 -25.40
C ASP A 77 -4.17 11.51 -25.01
N MET A 78 -3.86 12.42 -25.93
CA MET A 78 -2.91 13.50 -25.64
C MET A 78 -3.55 14.56 -24.75
N SER A 79 -2.80 14.99 -23.73
CA SER A 79 -3.13 16.17 -22.92
C SER A 79 -3.05 17.45 -23.77
N TYR A 80 -3.63 18.54 -23.27
CA TYR A 80 -3.64 19.82 -23.99
C TYR A 80 -2.23 20.33 -24.35
N PHE A 81 -1.27 20.23 -23.42
CA PHE A 81 0.11 20.65 -23.66
C PHE A 81 0.85 19.72 -24.64
N ASN A 82 0.58 18.41 -24.60
CA ASN A 82 1.11 17.48 -25.59
C ASN A 82 0.54 17.75 -26.99
N CYS A 83 -0.72 18.18 -27.10
CA CYS A 83 -1.30 18.66 -28.36
C CYS A 83 -0.58 19.93 -28.86
N LEU A 84 -0.26 20.87 -27.97
CA LEU A 84 0.46 22.09 -28.32
C LEU A 84 1.88 21.80 -28.85
N ASP A 85 2.61 20.91 -28.19
CA ASP A 85 3.93 20.47 -28.64
C ASP A 85 3.86 19.76 -29.99
N SER A 86 2.86 18.89 -30.18
CA SER A 86 2.61 18.23 -31.47
C SER A 86 2.31 19.24 -32.57
N VAL A 87 1.55 20.31 -32.29
CA VAL A 87 1.32 21.40 -33.25
C VAL A 87 2.61 22.17 -33.56
N MET A 88 3.48 22.42 -32.57
CA MET A 88 4.77 23.10 -32.79
C MET A 88 5.74 22.25 -33.62
N GLU A 89 5.84 20.95 -33.35
CA GLU A 89 6.70 20.04 -34.10
C GLU A 89 6.21 19.86 -35.54
N ASN A 90 4.90 19.63 -35.72
CA ASN A 90 4.29 19.48 -37.03
C ASN A 90 4.33 20.79 -37.85
N SER A 91 4.19 21.96 -37.22
CA SER A 91 4.32 23.25 -37.93
C SER A 91 5.75 23.52 -38.39
N LYS A 92 6.76 23.18 -37.57
CA LYS A 92 8.18 23.25 -37.98
C LYS A 92 8.48 22.28 -39.12
N MET A 93 8.01 21.04 -39.02
CA MET A 93 8.18 20.04 -40.08
C MET A 93 7.48 20.47 -41.37
N LEU A 94 6.32 21.11 -41.28
CA LEU A 94 5.60 21.67 -42.41
C LEU A 94 6.36 22.84 -43.05
N ASP A 95 6.88 23.78 -42.27
CA ASP A 95 7.68 24.90 -42.79
C ASP A 95 8.94 24.40 -43.53
N GLU A 96 9.65 23.42 -42.96
CA GLU A 96 10.80 22.77 -43.59
C GLU A 96 10.41 22.03 -44.87
N SER A 97 9.28 21.31 -44.84
CA SER A 97 8.76 20.57 -46.00
C SER A 97 8.28 21.52 -47.10
N MET A 98 7.63 22.64 -46.78
CA MET A 98 7.20 23.67 -47.75
C MET A 98 8.39 24.36 -48.42
N ALA A 99 9.44 24.66 -47.66
CA ALA A 99 10.69 25.16 -48.22
C ALA A 99 11.36 24.11 -49.13
N GLY A 100 11.34 22.84 -48.71
CA GLY A 100 11.82 21.69 -49.49
C GLY A 100 11.05 21.50 -50.81
N ILE A 101 9.72 21.55 -50.77
CA ILE A 101 8.84 21.49 -51.94
C ILE A 101 9.20 22.61 -52.94
N SER A 102 9.27 23.86 -52.49
CA SER A 102 9.60 25.01 -53.34
C SER A 102 10.98 24.90 -53.98
N GLN A 103 11.99 24.49 -53.21
CA GLN A 103 13.37 24.38 -53.68
C GLN A 103 13.58 23.17 -54.62
N ASN A 104 12.96 22.04 -54.31
CA ASN A 104 13.06 20.83 -55.12
C ASN A 104 12.26 20.94 -56.42
N ALA A 105 11.13 21.66 -56.41
CA ALA A 105 10.37 22.04 -57.60
C ALA A 105 11.20 22.94 -58.53
N LYS A 106 11.87 23.98 -58.01
CA LYS A 106 12.74 24.88 -58.82
C LYS A 106 13.90 24.14 -59.48
N ASN A 107 14.48 23.17 -58.77
CA ASN A 107 15.63 22.40 -59.25
C ASN A 107 15.24 21.16 -60.08
N SER A 108 13.94 20.95 -60.35
CA SER A 108 13.41 19.79 -61.10
C SER A 108 13.79 18.42 -60.49
N LYS A 109 13.98 18.35 -59.18
CA LYS A 109 14.31 17.13 -58.43
C LYS A 109 13.03 16.41 -58.00
N LEU A 110 12.45 15.63 -58.91
CA LEU A 110 11.14 14.97 -58.74
C LEU A 110 11.07 13.93 -57.60
N PRO A 111 12.11 13.13 -57.28
CA PRO A 111 12.08 12.22 -56.12
C PRO A 111 12.03 12.96 -54.78
N GLU A 112 12.93 13.93 -54.57
CA GLU A 112 13.02 14.70 -53.32
C GLU A 112 11.83 15.64 -53.15
N PHE A 113 11.26 16.14 -54.26
CA PHE A 113 9.99 16.85 -54.26
C PHE A 113 8.85 15.98 -53.71
N ARG A 114 8.74 14.71 -54.15
CA ARG A 114 7.70 13.78 -53.68
C ARG A 114 7.82 13.46 -52.20
N GLU A 115 9.05 13.26 -51.72
CA GLU A 115 9.29 13.07 -50.28
C GLU A 115 8.89 14.31 -49.47
N SER A 116 9.20 15.51 -49.98
CA SER A 116 8.82 16.77 -49.32
C SER A 116 7.29 16.97 -49.29
N VAL A 117 6.57 16.60 -50.37
CA VAL A 117 5.10 16.63 -50.43
C VAL A 117 4.48 15.62 -49.46
N SER A 118 5.04 14.40 -49.37
CA SER A 118 4.55 13.39 -48.43
C SER A 118 4.80 13.78 -46.97
N ALA A 119 5.96 14.36 -46.67
CA ALA A 119 6.27 14.90 -45.34
C ALA A 119 5.32 16.05 -44.96
N ALA A 120 5.05 16.97 -45.88
CA ALA A 120 4.08 18.05 -45.67
C ALA A 120 2.65 17.52 -45.43
N SER A 121 2.20 16.50 -46.19
CA SER A 121 0.89 15.86 -45.99
C SER A 121 0.76 15.26 -44.58
N LYS A 122 1.77 14.51 -44.14
CA LYS A 122 1.79 13.89 -42.81
C LYS A 122 1.83 14.93 -41.69
N ALA A 123 2.65 15.97 -41.83
CA ALA A 123 2.72 17.06 -40.87
C ALA A 123 1.36 17.80 -40.77
N LEU A 124 0.69 18.03 -41.91
CA LEU A 124 -0.65 18.61 -41.93
C LEU A 124 -1.68 17.68 -41.26
N CYS A 125 -1.66 16.37 -41.51
CA CYS A 125 -2.56 15.42 -40.85
C CYS A 125 -2.36 15.43 -39.33
N GLY A 126 -1.11 15.34 -38.85
CA GLY A 126 -0.80 15.40 -37.42
C GLY A 126 -1.21 16.73 -36.77
N LEU A 127 -1.06 17.85 -37.48
CA LEU A 127 -1.52 19.16 -37.02
C LEU A 127 -3.05 19.23 -36.94
N THR A 128 -3.75 18.60 -37.89
CA THR A 128 -5.22 18.55 -37.92
C THR A 128 -5.78 17.71 -36.78
N GLU A 129 -5.18 16.55 -36.50
CA GLU A 129 -5.54 15.66 -35.39
C GLU A 129 -5.28 16.31 -34.02
N ALA A 130 -4.12 16.94 -33.84
CA ALA A 130 -3.77 17.66 -32.61
C ALA A 130 -4.69 18.89 -32.39
N ALA A 131 -5.05 19.61 -33.46
CA ALA A 131 -5.97 20.73 -33.39
C ALA A 131 -7.42 20.29 -33.05
N ALA A 132 -7.88 19.18 -33.62
CA ALA A 132 -9.19 18.61 -33.30
C ALA A 132 -9.27 18.09 -31.86
N GLN A 133 -8.22 17.41 -31.37
CA GLN A 133 -8.12 17.01 -29.96
C GLN A 133 -8.11 18.22 -29.02
N ALA A 134 -7.31 19.25 -29.33
CA ALA A 134 -7.27 20.46 -28.52
C ALA A 134 -8.63 21.18 -28.50
N ALA A 135 -9.34 21.21 -29.63
CA ALA A 135 -10.70 21.77 -29.71
C ALA A 135 -11.71 20.97 -28.85
N TYR A 136 -11.61 19.64 -28.83
CA TYR A 136 -12.41 18.79 -27.95
C TYR A 136 -12.12 19.07 -26.46
N LEU A 137 -10.84 19.10 -26.06
CA LEU A 137 -10.44 19.36 -24.67
C LEU A 137 -10.91 20.74 -24.18
N VAL A 138 -10.87 21.77 -25.05
CA VAL A 138 -11.42 23.11 -24.77
C VAL A 138 -12.94 23.08 -24.61
N GLY A 139 -13.65 22.23 -25.37
CA GLY A 139 -15.10 22.03 -25.22
C GLY A 139 -15.50 21.32 -23.91
N VAL A 140 -14.64 20.44 -23.39
CA VAL A 140 -14.83 19.78 -22.08
C VAL A 140 -14.56 20.74 -20.92
N SER A 141 -13.77 21.80 -21.14
CA SER A 141 -13.46 22.83 -20.13
C SER A 141 -14.60 23.83 -19.86
N ASP A 142 -15.74 23.77 -20.56
CA ASP A 142 -16.90 24.62 -20.30
C ASP A 142 -17.64 24.17 -19.02
N LEU A 143 -17.97 25.11 -18.11
CA LEU A 143 -18.66 24.91 -16.83
C LEU A 143 -20.00 24.17 -16.94
N ASN A 144 -20.70 24.26 -18.08
CA ASN A 144 -21.97 23.56 -18.32
C ASN A 144 -21.79 22.20 -19.02
N SER A 145 -20.55 21.83 -19.34
CA SER A 145 -20.20 20.57 -19.99
C SER A 145 -19.89 19.52 -18.93
N GLN A 146 -20.57 18.38 -19.01
CA GLN A 146 -20.28 17.25 -18.14
C GLN A 146 -19.28 16.36 -18.86
N ALA A 147 -18.05 16.25 -18.35
CA ALA A 147 -17.08 15.30 -18.87
C ALA A 147 -17.69 13.90 -18.74
N GLY A 148 -17.87 13.22 -19.88
CA GLY A 148 -18.26 11.82 -19.86
C GLY A 148 -17.18 11.02 -19.14
N GLN A 149 -17.54 10.32 -18.06
CA GLN A 149 -16.62 9.38 -17.41
C GLN A 149 -16.14 8.38 -18.47
N GLN A 150 -14.84 8.43 -18.81
CA GLN A 150 -14.20 7.27 -19.42
C GLN A 150 -14.36 6.14 -18.39
N GLY A 151 -14.91 4.99 -18.83
CA GLY A 151 -15.00 3.83 -17.95
C GLY A 151 -13.61 3.45 -17.42
N LEU A 152 -13.55 2.62 -16.37
CA LEU A 152 -12.31 2.07 -15.77
C LEU A 152 -11.30 1.48 -16.79
N VAL A 153 -11.72 1.32 -18.03
CA VAL A 153 -10.96 0.86 -19.17
C VAL A 153 -11.27 1.82 -20.33
N ASP A 154 -10.24 2.39 -20.97
CA ASP A 154 -10.41 3.24 -22.14
C ASP A 154 -11.09 2.46 -23.27
N PRO A 155 -12.37 2.76 -23.57
CA PRO A 155 -13.09 2.08 -24.62
C PRO A 155 -12.55 2.43 -26.00
N THR A 156 -11.67 3.43 -26.18
CA THR A 156 -11.04 3.76 -27.46
C THR A 156 -9.76 2.98 -27.73
N GLN A 157 -8.96 2.62 -26.71
CA GLN A 157 -7.91 1.59 -26.82
C GLN A 157 -8.51 0.19 -26.91
N PHE A 158 -9.54 -0.12 -26.11
CA PHE A 158 -10.29 -1.35 -26.30
C PHE A 158 -11.01 -1.33 -27.64
N ALA A 159 -11.55 -0.21 -28.12
CA ALA A 159 -12.12 -0.10 -29.45
C ALA A 159 -11.04 -0.14 -30.52
N ARG A 160 -9.82 0.38 -30.37
CA ARG A 160 -8.74 0.23 -31.37
C ARG A 160 -8.22 -1.20 -31.42
N ALA A 161 -8.08 -1.87 -30.28
CA ALA A 161 -7.76 -3.29 -30.21
C ALA A 161 -8.92 -4.14 -30.75
N ASN A 162 -10.16 -3.84 -30.36
CA ASN A 162 -11.39 -4.44 -30.85
C ASN A 162 -11.71 -4.00 -32.29
N GLN A 163 -11.11 -2.94 -32.84
CA GLN A 163 -11.22 -2.42 -34.22
C GLN A 163 -10.07 -2.95 -35.06
N ALA A 164 -8.95 -3.37 -34.47
CA ALA A 164 -7.99 -4.26 -35.13
C ALA A 164 -8.57 -5.68 -35.23
N ILE A 165 -9.25 -6.15 -34.19
CA ILE A 165 -10.01 -7.42 -34.16
C ILE A 165 -11.28 -7.32 -35.02
N GLN A 166 -11.99 -6.19 -35.02
CA GLN A 166 -13.13 -5.94 -35.89
C GLN A 166 -12.66 -5.63 -37.30
N MET A 167 -11.55 -4.96 -37.62
CA MET A 167 -11.06 -4.87 -39.00
C MET A 167 -10.75 -6.27 -39.58
N ALA A 168 -10.44 -7.26 -38.73
CA ALA A 168 -10.41 -8.67 -39.11
C ALA A 168 -11.80 -9.30 -39.29
N CYS A 169 -12.83 -8.86 -38.54
CA CYS A 169 -14.22 -9.35 -38.61
C CYS A 169 -15.20 -8.52 -39.47
N GLN A 170 -14.82 -7.31 -39.88
CA GLN A 170 -15.58 -6.27 -40.57
C GLN A 170 -15.04 -6.13 -42.01
N ASN A 171 -14.73 -7.29 -42.61
CA ASN A 171 -15.19 -7.62 -43.96
C ASN A 171 -16.74 -7.72 -44.05
N LEU A 172 -17.46 -7.34 -43.00
CA LEU A 172 -18.91 -7.39 -42.85
C LEU A 172 -19.44 -6.14 -42.11
N VAL A 173 -19.77 -5.10 -42.90
CA VAL A 173 -20.89 -4.13 -42.73
C VAL A 173 -20.81 -3.06 -41.62
N ASP A 174 -21.17 -1.84 -42.02
CA ASP A 174 -21.00 -0.51 -41.42
C ASP A 174 -22.35 0.15 -40.96
N PRO A 175 -22.41 0.95 -39.86
CA PRO A 175 -23.60 1.70 -39.35
C PRO A 175 -23.39 3.25 -39.24
N ALA A 176 -24.47 4.06 -39.01
CA ALA A 176 -24.47 5.26 -38.10
C ALA A 176 -25.69 6.24 -38.21
N SER A 177 -26.16 6.78 -37.07
CA SER A 177 -26.13 8.24 -36.71
C SER A 177 -27.31 8.76 -35.83
N THR A 178 -26.98 9.61 -34.83
CA THR A 178 -27.76 10.71 -34.19
C THR A 178 -26.85 11.35 -33.11
N GLN A 179 -26.87 12.62 -32.65
CA GLN A 179 -27.61 13.87 -32.89
C GLN A 179 -26.89 15.02 -32.14
N SER A 180 -27.07 16.26 -32.59
CA SER A 180 -26.31 17.50 -32.26
C SER A 180 -26.96 18.42 -31.21
N GLN A 181 -26.18 19.05 -30.30
CA GLN A 181 -26.45 20.41 -29.78
C GLN A 181 -25.28 20.98 -28.90
N GLY A 182 -24.22 21.55 -29.49
CA GLY A 182 -23.10 22.12 -28.71
C GLY A 182 -22.17 23.08 -29.47
N CYS A 183 -22.70 23.82 -30.46
CA CYS A 183 -21.88 24.43 -31.53
C CYS A 183 -21.77 25.97 -31.46
N ARG A 184 -21.48 26.59 -30.29
CA ARG A 184 -21.37 28.07 -30.21
C ARG A 184 -20.08 28.64 -29.62
N THR A 185 -19.20 27.80 -29.07
CA THR A 185 -17.90 28.23 -28.51
C THR A 185 -16.68 27.81 -29.36
N MET A 186 -16.87 26.99 -30.41
CA MET A 186 -15.81 26.42 -31.28
C MET A 186 -15.43 27.24 -32.52
N GLU A 187 -16.24 28.24 -32.90
CA GLU A 187 -16.18 28.91 -34.21
C GLU A 187 -14.82 29.57 -34.57
N PRO A 188 -14.02 30.13 -33.64
CA PRO A 188 -12.74 30.77 -33.97
C PRO A 188 -11.58 29.79 -34.26
N ILE A 189 -11.54 28.63 -33.59
CA ILE A 189 -10.48 27.62 -33.77
C ILE A 189 -10.74 26.83 -35.06
N VAL A 190 -12.00 26.41 -35.27
CA VAL A 190 -12.43 25.69 -36.47
C VAL A 190 -12.30 26.56 -37.72
N SER A 191 -12.65 27.85 -37.66
CA SER A 191 -12.46 28.77 -38.80
C SER A 191 -10.99 28.98 -39.17
N SER A 192 -10.09 29.06 -38.17
CA SER A 192 -8.65 29.21 -38.40
C SER A 192 -8.04 27.94 -39.02
N ALA A 193 -8.41 26.76 -38.53
CA ALA A 193 -7.97 25.47 -39.09
C ALA A 193 -8.54 25.21 -40.50
N LYS A 194 -9.81 25.58 -40.75
CA LYS A 194 -10.45 25.48 -42.06
C LYS A 194 -9.80 26.39 -43.10
N THR A 195 -9.48 27.63 -42.73
CA THR A 195 -8.74 28.57 -43.60
C THR A 195 -7.34 28.06 -43.94
N MET A 196 -6.66 27.41 -43.00
CA MET A 196 -5.34 26.79 -43.21
C MET A 196 -5.41 25.59 -44.18
N LEU A 197 -6.43 24.73 -44.06
CA LEU A 197 -6.63 23.60 -44.98
C LEU A 197 -7.01 24.04 -46.39
N GLU A 198 -7.89 25.03 -46.53
CA GLU A 198 -8.28 25.59 -47.83
C GLU A 198 -7.07 26.25 -48.53
N SER A 199 -6.24 26.97 -47.78
CA SER A 199 -5.01 27.60 -48.29
C SER A 199 -3.94 26.56 -48.67
N SER A 200 -3.81 25.47 -47.91
CA SER A 200 -2.86 24.38 -48.18
C SER A 200 -3.29 23.54 -49.40
N SER A 201 -4.59 23.28 -49.57
CA SER A 201 -5.15 22.63 -50.76
C SER A 201 -4.94 23.49 -52.01
N GLY A 202 -5.17 24.80 -51.92
CA GLY A 202 -4.84 25.76 -52.99
C GLY A 202 -3.35 25.78 -53.33
N LEU A 203 -2.46 25.66 -52.34
CA LEU A 203 -1.02 25.58 -52.52
C LEU A 203 -0.61 24.33 -53.31
N ILE A 204 -1.09 23.15 -52.91
CA ILE A 204 -0.79 21.86 -53.59
C ILE A 204 -1.35 21.84 -55.02
N GLN A 205 -2.51 22.45 -55.28
CA GLN A 205 -3.06 22.60 -56.62
C GLN A 205 -2.24 23.54 -57.51
N THR A 206 -1.74 24.65 -56.95
CA THR A 206 -0.84 25.58 -57.65
C THR A 206 0.49 24.89 -57.96
N ASP A 207 1.02 24.11 -57.01
CA ASP A 207 2.26 23.36 -57.13
C ASP A 207 2.15 22.22 -58.16
N ARG A 208 0.98 21.55 -58.25
CA ARG A 208 0.64 20.63 -59.34
C ARG A 208 0.72 21.29 -60.71
N SER A 209 0.28 22.54 -60.84
CA SER A 209 0.36 23.29 -62.11
C SER A 209 1.80 23.71 -62.46
N LEU A 210 2.63 24.01 -61.45
CA LEU A 210 4.04 24.32 -61.58
C LEU A 210 4.91 23.10 -61.89
N ALA A 211 4.55 21.91 -61.39
CA ALA A 211 5.18 20.64 -61.74
C ALA A 211 5.00 20.28 -63.24
N VAL A 212 3.90 20.74 -63.85
CA VAL A 212 3.62 20.57 -65.29
C VAL A 212 4.28 21.66 -66.14
N ASN A 213 4.41 22.89 -65.61
CA ASN A 213 5.08 24.00 -66.31
C ASN A 213 5.95 24.87 -65.37
N PRO A 214 7.23 24.52 -65.17
CA PRO A 214 8.11 25.16 -64.17
C PRO A 214 8.46 26.64 -64.44
N LYS A 215 8.16 27.16 -65.64
CA LYS A 215 8.59 28.48 -66.11
C LYS A 215 7.51 29.57 -66.03
N ASP A 216 6.33 29.29 -65.47
CA ASP A 216 5.23 30.25 -65.38
C ASP A 216 5.41 31.23 -64.18
N PRO A 217 5.72 32.52 -64.39
CA PRO A 217 5.99 33.48 -63.31
C PRO A 217 4.73 33.84 -62.51
N LEU A 218 3.54 33.76 -63.12
CA LEU A 218 2.27 34.09 -62.46
C LEU A 218 1.92 33.04 -61.42
N GLN A 219 2.15 31.75 -61.73
CA GLN A 219 1.92 30.64 -60.80
C GLN A 219 2.90 30.65 -59.62
N TRP A 220 4.15 31.05 -59.82
CA TRP A 220 5.12 31.23 -58.72
C TRP A 220 4.73 32.36 -57.73
N SER A 221 4.12 33.44 -58.23
CA SER A 221 3.59 34.53 -57.39
C SER A 221 2.39 34.05 -56.56
N VAL A 222 1.49 33.28 -57.17
CA VAL A 222 0.32 32.68 -56.49
C VAL A 222 0.75 31.64 -55.45
N LEU A 223 1.78 30.83 -55.73
CA LEU A 223 2.35 29.88 -54.76
C LEU A 223 2.93 30.59 -53.53
N ALA A 224 3.69 31.68 -53.73
CA ALA A 224 4.24 32.47 -52.64
C ALA A 224 3.16 33.16 -51.80
N SER A 225 2.04 33.56 -52.43
CA SER A 225 0.87 34.10 -51.74
C SER A 225 0.20 33.03 -50.86
N HIS A 226 -0.10 31.86 -51.41
CA HIS A 226 -0.70 30.75 -50.65
C HIS A 226 0.22 30.30 -49.50
N SER A 227 1.54 30.23 -49.71
CA SER A 227 2.50 29.90 -48.65
C SER A 227 2.48 30.92 -47.51
N ARG A 228 2.37 32.22 -47.80
CA ARG A 228 2.27 33.28 -46.78
C ARG A 228 0.95 33.20 -46.01
N THR A 229 -0.16 32.94 -46.70
CA THR A 229 -1.48 32.74 -46.07
C THR A 229 -1.50 31.52 -45.15
N VAL A 230 -0.86 30.41 -45.54
CA VAL A 230 -0.69 29.22 -44.68
C VAL A 230 0.08 29.57 -43.41
N SER A 231 1.25 30.23 -43.53
CA SER A 231 2.04 30.65 -42.35
C SER A 231 1.32 31.64 -41.44
N ASP A 232 0.55 32.58 -41.98
CA ASP A 232 -0.24 33.54 -41.18
C ASP A 232 -1.44 32.88 -40.49
N SER A 233 -2.03 31.86 -41.11
CA SER A 233 -3.10 31.03 -40.51
C SER A 233 -2.55 30.17 -39.36
N ILE A 234 -1.36 29.60 -39.52
CA ILE A 234 -0.65 28.85 -38.47
C ILE A 234 -0.32 29.78 -37.29
N LYS A 235 0.19 30.99 -37.54
CA LYS A 235 0.44 31.97 -36.46
C LYS A 235 -0.84 32.33 -35.71
N LYS A 236 -1.95 32.61 -36.42
CA LYS A 236 -3.24 32.89 -35.78
C LYS A 236 -3.80 31.70 -35.00
N LEU A 237 -3.62 30.47 -35.49
CA LEU A 237 -4.00 29.25 -34.78
C LEU A 237 -3.18 29.08 -33.48
N ILE A 238 -1.85 29.26 -33.55
CA ILE A 238 -0.95 29.20 -32.40
C ILE A 238 -1.30 30.30 -31.37
N THR A 239 -1.59 31.53 -31.82
CA THR A 239 -2.01 32.63 -30.94
C THR A 239 -3.37 32.36 -30.31
N ASN A 240 -4.35 31.87 -31.07
CA ASN A 240 -5.68 31.53 -30.54
C ASN A 240 -5.64 30.34 -29.55
N MET A 241 -4.73 29.38 -29.72
CA MET A 241 -4.50 28.31 -28.75
C MET A 241 -3.80 28.85 -27.49
N ARG A 242 -2.80 29.74 -27.65
CA ARG A 242 -2.06 30.33 -26.52
C ARG A 242 -2.89 31.29 -25.66
N ASP A 243 -3.78 32.08 -26.27
CA ASP A 243 -4.58 33.11 -25.58
C ASP A 243 -5.91 32.57 -24.98
N LYS A 244 -6.22 31.29 -25.18
CA LYS A 244 -7.46 30.61 -24.72
C LYS A 244 -7.19 29.30 -23.95
N ALA A 245 -6.07 29.19 -23.24
CA ALA A 245 -5.84 28.06 -22.33
C ALA A 245 -6.93 28.05 -21.22
N PRO A 246 -7.62 26.91 -20.98
CA PRO A 246 -8.64 26.80 -19.93
C PRO A 246 -8.02 26.88 -18.52
N GLY A 247 -8.68 27.58 -17.58
CA GLY A 247 -8.32 27.59 -16.15
C GLY A 247 -7.65 28.86 -15.61
N GLN A 248 -7.53 29.94 -16.39
CA GLN A 248 -6.94 31.22 -15.92
C GLN A 248 -7.96 32.33 -15.65
N ARG A 249 -9.12 32.31 -16.31
CA ARG A 249 -10.15 33.35 -16.20
C ARG A 249 -11.12 33.05 -15.05
N GLU A 250 -11.23 31.77 -14.74
CA GLU A 250 -12.08 31.17 -13.71
C GLU A 250 -11.53 31.44 -12.30
N CYS A 251 -10.20 31.56 -12.16
CA CYS A 251 -9.54 31.99 -10.92
C CYS A 251 -9.86 33.44 -10.56
N ASP A 252 -10.13 34.31 -11.55
CA ASP A 252 -10.45 35.73 -11.33
C ASP A 252 -11.95 35.93 -11.02
N GLU A 253 -12.85 35.12 -11.60
CA GLU A 253 -14.29 35.14 -11.29
C GLU A 253 -14.61 34.54 -9.91
N ALA A 254 -13.84 33.55 -9.45
CA ALA A 254 -13.97 32.96 -8.12
C ALA A 254 -13.72 33.98 -6.98
N ILE A 255 -12.95 35.04 -7.24
CA ILE A 255 -12.65 36.12 -6.29
C ILE A 255 -13.87 37.07 -6.13
N ASP A 256 -14.66 37.26 -7.18
CA ASP A 256 -15.82 38.18 -7.18
C ASP A 256 -17.08 37.56 -6.59
N ILE A 257 -17.21 36.23 -6.67
CA ILE A 257 -18.38 35.51 -6.14
C ILE A 257 -18.41 35.53 -4.60
N LEU A 258 -17.25 35.62 -3.94
CA LEU A 258 -17.08 35.73 -2.48
C LEU A 258 -17.80 36.91 -1.78
N ASN A 259 -18.45 37.81 -2.53
CA ASN A 259 -19.07 39.04 -2.02
C ASN A 259 -20.60 38.97 -1.81
N ARG A 260 -21.30 37.82 -1.91
CA ARG A 260 -22.78 37.84 -1.94
C ARG A 260 -23.51 36.68 -1.23
N CYS A 261 -23.73 36.94 0.07
CA CYS A 261 -24.97 36.71 0.85
C CYS A 261 -25.17 35.41 1.69
N MET A 262 -25.67 35.67 2.92
CA MET A 262 -26.17 34.83 4.04
C MET A 262 -27.43 33.97 3.67
N GLN A 263 -27.86 32.93 4.42
CA GLN A 263 -28.04 32.82 5.89
C GLN A 263 -28.33 31.37 6.40
N GLU A 264 -27.90 31.09 7.66
CA GLU A 264 -28.41 30.15 8.69
C GLU A 264 -28.44 28.60 8.54
N ALA A 265 -27.32 27.95 8.88
CA ALA A 265 -27.19 26.80 9.81
C ALA A 265 -25.69 26.58 10.17
N LEU A 266 -25.10 27.53 10.88
CA LEU A 266 -23.69 27.92 10.71
C LEU A 266 -22.66 26.86 11.11
N HIS A 267 -22.77 26.17 12.25
CA HIS A 267 -21.70 25.27 12.73
C HIS A 267 -21.57 23.96 11.93
N ASN A 268 -22.71 23.30 11.62
CA ASN A 268 -22.71 22.12 10.75
C ASN A 268 -22.37 22.49 9.30
N GLN A 269 -22.83 23.64 8.82
CA GLN A 269 -22.44 24.14 7.49
C GLN A 269 -20.94 24.38 7.39
N MET A 270 -20.27 24.87 8.45
CA MET A 270 -18.81 25.00 8.46
C MET A 270 -18.13 23.64 8.38
N ILE A 271 -18.52 22.67 9.22
CA ILE A 271 -17.91 21.32 9.22
C ILE A 271 -18.06 20.66 7.85
N THR A 272 -19.26 20.69 7.26
CA THR A 272 -19.50 20.13 5.92
C THR A 272 -18.69 20.87 4.85
N ALA A 273 -18.65 22.20 4.87
CA ALA A 273 -17.88 22.96 3.88
C ALA A 273 -16.37 22.66 3.98
N VAL A 274 -15.81 22.57 5.19
CA VAL A 274 -14.38 22.22 5.39
C VAL A 274 -14.10 20.78 4.95
N GLN A 275 -15.02 19.85 5.20
CA GLN A 275 -14.89 18.46 4.73
C GLN A 275 -14.92 18.35 3.20
N GLU A 276 -15.85 19.05 2.53
CA GLU A 276 -15.90 19.08 1.07
C GLU A 276 -14.66 19.75 0.46
N ILE A 277 -14.15 20.81 1.09
CA ILE A 277 -12.87 21.43 0.71
C ILE A 277 -11.73 20.40 0.85
N ASN A 278 -11.64 19.70 1.98
CA ASN A 278 -10.59 18.72 2.24
C ASN A 278 -10.62 17.55 1.22
N ASN A 279 -11.82 17.08 0.86
CA ASN A 279 -12.02 16.05 -0.16
C ASN A 279 -11.59 16.51 -1.57
N LEU A 280 -11.57 17.82 -1.83
CA LEU A 280 -11.18 18.40 -3.12
C LEU A 280 -9.67 18.73 -3.21
N ILE A 281 -8.93 18.77 -2.10
CA ILE A 281 -7.48 19.06 -2.09
C ILE A 281 -6.72 18.07 -2.99
N GLU A 282 -6.89 16.77 -2.76
CA GLU A 282 -6.16 15.73 -3.50
C GLU A 282 -6.55 15.68 -5.01
N PRO A 283 -7.85 15.78 -5.37
CA PRO A 283 -8.25 15.93 -6.76
C PRO A 283 -7.71 17.18 -7.46
N VAL A 284 -7.65 18.33 -6.77
CA VAL A 284 -7.07 19.56 -7.35
C VAL A 284 -5.57 19.40 -7.56
N ALA A 285 -4.85 18.85 -6.57
CA ALA A 285 -3.42 18.59 -6.67
C ALA A 285 -3.11 17.62 -7.82
N SER A 286 -3.88 16.55 -7.96
CA SER A 286 -3.73 15.58 -9.06
C SER A 286 -4.00 16.20 -10.43
N ALA A 287 -5.07 17.00 -10.55
CA ALA A 287 -5.42 17.70 -11.78
C ALA A 287 -4.36 18.75 -12.17
N ALA A 288 -3.70 19.36 -11.18
CA ALA A 288 -2.63 20.34 -11.39
C ALA A 288 -1.42 19.74 -12.14
N TRP A 289 -1.24 18.41 -12.08
CA TRP A 289 -0.14 17.71 -12.75
C TRP A 289 -0.51 17.12 -14.10
N ALA A 290 -1.74 16.59 -14.23
CA ALA A 290 -2.09 15.70 -15.34
C ALA A 290 -3.20 16.23 -16.26
N GLU A 291 -4.11 17.07 -15.75
CA GLU A 291 -5.40 17.32 -16.39
C GLU A 291 -5.80 18.81 -16.37
N ALA A 292 -5.15 19.61 -17.22
CA ALA A 292 -5.46 21.04 -17.39
C ALA A 292 -6.95 21.33 -17.67
N SER A 293 -7.66 20.40 -18.34
CA SER A 293 -9.08 20.54 -18.65
C SER A 293 -10.01 20.35 -17.45
N GLN A 294 -9.60 19.59 -16.43
CA GLN A 294 -10.36 19.37 -15.19
C GLN A 294 -9.98 20.34 -14.08
N LEU A 295 -8.79 20.94 -14.17
CA LEU A 295 -8.27 21.84 -13.15
C LEU A 295 -9.21 23.01 -12.85
N GLY A 296 -9.70 23.69 -13.90
CA GLY A 296 -10.64 24.80 -13.75
C GLY A 296 -11.92 24.40 -13.03
N HIS A 297 -12.51 23.24 -13.38
CA HIS A 297 -13.71 22.71 -12.73
C HIS A 297 -13.50 22.42 -11.25
N LYS A 298 -12.38 21.79 -10.90
CA LYS A 298 -12.04 21.44 -9.50
C LYS A 298 -11.73 22.68 -8.66
N VAL A 299 -11.03 23.66 -9.24
CA VAL A 299 -10.75 24.95 -8.59
C VAL A 299 -12.03 25.75 -8.37
N SER A 300 -12.93 25.83 -9.36
CA SER A 300 -14.22 26.49 -9.19
C SER A 300 -15.10 25.78 -8.15
N GLN A 301 -15.12 24.45 -8.13
CA GLN A 301 -15.80 23.67 -7.08
C GLN A 301 -15.21 23.95 -5.71
N MET A 302 -13.88 24.03 -5.56
CA MET A 302 -13.25 24.33 -4.28
C MET A 302 -13.57 25.76 -3.81
N ALA A 303 -13.51 26.74 -4.72
CA ALA A 303 -13.79 28.14 -4.42
C ALA A 303 -15.24 28.38 -3.96
N GLN A 304 -16.22 27.64 -4.51
CA GLN A 304 -17.64 27.80 -4.19
C GLN A 304 -17.98 27.50 -2.72
N TYR A 305 -17.11 26.75 -2.00
CA TYR A 305 -17.33 26.41 -0.59
C TYR A 305 -16.80 27.48 0.37
N PHE A 306 -15.91 28.38 -0.06
CA PHE A 306 -15.33 29.40 0.82
C PHE A 306 -16.30 30.52 1.18
N GLU A 307 -17.16 30.93 0.25
CA GLU A 307 -18.19 31.94 0.52
C GLU A 307 -19.16 31.51 1.63
N PRO A 308 -19.84 30.34 1.54
CA PRO A 308 -20.69 29.87 2.62
C PRO A 308 -19.89 29.60 3.91
N LEU A 309 -18.64 29.14 3.81
CA LEU A 309 -17.77 28.92 4.98
C LEU A 309 -17.47 30.22 5.75
N ILE A 310 -17.09 31.31 5.08
CA ILE A 310 -16.76 32.59 5.72
C ILE A 310 -18.00 33.19 6.37
N LEU A 311 -19.14 33.16 5.69
CA LEU A 311 -20.42 33.61 6.26
C LEU A 311 -20.80 32.77 7.48
N ALA A 312 -20.55 31.46 7.41
CA ALA A 312 -20.77 30.55 8.51
C ALA A 312 -19.84 30.85 9.71
N ALA A 313 -18.56 31.12 9.45
CA ALA A 313 -17.57 31.49 10.44
C ALA A 313 -17.91 32.81 11.16
N ILE A 314 -18.29 33.85 10.41
CA ILE A 314 -18.69 35.14 10.98
C ILE A 314 -19.93 34.95 11.87
N GLY A 315 -20.92 34.19 11.39
CA GLY A 315 -22.11 33.91 12.16
C GLY A 315 -21.83 33.10 13.43
N ALA A 316 -20.97 32.09 13.37
CA ALA A 316 -20.54 31.30 14.53
C ALA A 316 -19.77 32.19 15.53
N ALA A 317 -18.77 32.94 15.06
CA ALA A 317 -17.98 33.89 15.85
C ALA A 317 -18.85 34.95 16.54
N SER A 318 -19.94 35.41 15.90
CA SER A 318 -20.86 36.38 16.51
C SER A 318 -21.65 35.83 17.70
N LYS A 319 -21.82 34.51 17.77
CA LYS A 319 -22.56 33.79 18.80
C LYS A 319 -21.64 33.17 19.86
N THR A 320 -20.33 33.17 19.64
CA THR A 320 -19.33 32.66 20.59
C THR A 320 -19.14 33.65 21.75
N PRO A 321 -19.45 33.26 23.00
CA PRO A 321 -19.35 34.17 24.15
C PRO A 321 -17.90 34.43 24.60
N ASN A 322 -16.98 33.50 24.30
CA ASN A 322 -15.58 33.60 24.66
C ASN A 322 -14.77 34.30 23.56
N HIS A 323 -14.19 35.46 23.88
CA HIS A 323 -13.41 36.27 22.94
C HIS A 323 -12.20 35.52 22.36
N GLN A 324 -11.53 34.67 23.14
CA GLN A 324 -10.37 33.92 22.64
C GLN A 324 -10.80 32.87 21.61
N GLN A 325 -11.87 32.13 21.87
CA GLN A 325 -12.41 31.14 20.92
C GLN A 325 -12.98 31.83 19.68
N GLN A 326 -13.60 33.00 19.83
CA GLN A 326 -14.07 33.82 18.73
C GLN A 326 -12.92 34.23 17.80
N MET A 327 -11.80 34.71 18.35
CA MET A 327 -10.63 35.11 17.55
C MET A 327 -9.95 33.89 16.92
N ASN A 328 -9.76 32.81 17.66
CA ASN A 328 -9.16 31.57 17.13
C ASN A 328 -9.95 31.03 15.92
N LEU A 329 -11.29 31.03 15.97
CA LEU A 329 -12.12 30.56 14.86
C LEU A 329 -11.92 31.41 13.59
N LEU A 330 -11.86 32.74 13.75
CA LEU A 330 -11.66 33.68 12.64
C LEU A 330 -10.24 33.56 12.07
N ASP A 331 -9.23 33.44 12.94
CA ASP A 331 -7.83 33.28 12.55
C ASP A 331 -7.63 31.98 11.77
N GLN A 332 -8.17 30.85 12.24
CA GLN A 332 -8.08 29.57 11.51
C GLN A 332 -8.85 29.59 10.19
N THR A 333 -10.03 30.21 10.15
CA THR A 333 -10.78 30.37 8.89
C THR A 333 -9.98 31.21 7.88
N LYS A 334 -9.30 32.25 8.36
CA LYS A 334 -8.38 33.06 7.56
C LYS A 334 -7.17 32.25 7.10
N THR A 335 -6.53 31.48 7.97
CA THR A 335 -5.41 30.60 7.63
C THR A 335 -5.78 29.58 6.56
N LEU A 336 -6.97 28.98 6.65
CA LEU A 336 -7.48 28.07 5.63
C LEU A 336 -7.68 28.77 4.27
N ALA A 337 -8.21 29.99 4.27
CA ALA A 337 -8.38 30.79 3.05
C ALA A 337 -7.03 31.24 2.45
N GLU A 338 -6.06 31.64 3.28
CA GLU A 338 -4.71 32.00 2.84
C GLU A 338 -3.95 30.78 2.28
N SER A 339 -4.10 29.62 2.91
CA SER A 339 -3.51 28.35 2.45
C SER A 339 -4.13 27.89 1.13
N ALA A 340 -5.45 28.00 0.98
CA ALA A 340 -6.15 27.73 -0.27
C ALA A 340 -5.74 28.69 -1.37
N LEU A 341 -5.58 29.98 -1.07
CA LEU A 341 -5.09 30.97 -2.03
C LEU A 341 -3.66 30.65 -2.49
N GLN A 342 -2.78 30.28 -1.56
CA GLN A 342 -1.41 29.87 -1.87
C GLN A 342 -1.39 28.60 -2.73
N MET A 343 -2.19 27.59 -2.40
CA MET A 343 -2.36 26.39 -3.21
C MET A 343 -2.92 26.71 -4.59
N LEU A 344 -3.85 27.65 -4.72
CA LEU A 344 -4.38 28.09 -6.02
C LEU A 344 -3.32 28.83 -6.85
N TYR A 345 -2.44 29.62 -6.23
CA TYR A 345 -1.31 30.23 -6.94
C TYR A 345 -0.34 29.19 -7.47
N THR A 346 0.09 28.22 -6.64
CA THR A 346 1.01 27.16 -7.07
C THR A 346 0.34 26.22 -8.08
N THR A 347 -0.95 25.94 -7.93
CA THR A 347 -1.76 25.18 -8.88
C THR A 347 -1.91 25.91 -10.22
N LYS A 348 -2.12 27.23 -10.20
CA LYS A 348 -2.17 28.10 -11.39
C LYS A 348 -0.81 28.17 -12.09
N GLU A 349 0.28 28.20 -11.32
CA GLU A 349 1.63 28.12 -11.85
C GLU A 349 1.84 26.75 -12.53
N ALA A 350 1.45 25.64 -11.89
CA ALA A 350 1.56 24.27 -12.43
C ALA A 350 0.68 24.02 -13.68
N GLY A 351 -0.51 24.62 -13.74
CA GLY A 351 -1.34 24.72 -14.93
C GLY A 351 -1.73 23.41 -15.62
N GLY A 352 -1.55 22.22 -15.01
CA GLY A 352 -1.76 20.92 -15.64
C GLY A 352 -0.64 20.48 -16.60
N ASN A 353 0.58 21.02 -16.45
CA ASN A 353 1.70 20.72 -17.34
C ASN A 353 2.68 19.70 -16.72
N PRO A 354 2.79 18.47 -17.28
CA PRO A 354 3.68 17.43 -16.76
C PRO A 354 5.18 17.72 -17.00
N LYS A 355 5.53 18.79 -17.71
CA LYS A 355 6.94 19.15 -18.06
C LYS A 355 7.52 20.26 -17.18
N GLN A 356 6.81 20.69 -16.16
CA GLN A 356 7.24 21.81 -15.32
C GLN A 356 8.38 21.43 -14.36
N ALA A 357 9.08 22.45 -13.85
CA ALA A 357 10.26 22.23 -13.02
C ALA A 357 9.92 21.55 -11.68
N ALA A 358 10.81 20.72 -11.16
CA ALA A 358 10.63 20.04 -9.87
C ALA A 358 10.35 21.02 -8.70
N GLN A 359 10.84 22.27 -8.80
CA GLN A 359 10.60 23.31 -7.81
C GLN A 359 9.11 23.72 -7.70
N THR A 360 8.37 23.75 -8.81
CA THR A 360 6.92 23.99 -8.77
C THR A 360 6.15 22.80 -8.18
N GLN A 361 6.72 21.60 -8.23
CA GLN A 361 6.15 20.41 -7.61
C GLN A 361 6.29 20.41 -6.10
N GLU A 362 7.49 20.68 -5.60
CA GLU A 362 7.74 20.85 -4.17
C GLU A 362 6.87 21.96 -3.58
N ALA A 363 6.76 23.11 -4.26
CA ALA A 363 5.93 24.23 -3.81
C ALA A 363 4.42 23.90 -3.78
N LEU A 364 3.92 23.07 -4.70
CA LEU A 364 2.52 22.64 -4.66
C LEU A 364 2.28 21.58 -3.57
N GLU A 365 3.20 20.64 -3.38
CA GLU A 365 3.13 19.65 -2.30
C GLU A 365 3.14 20.33 -0.92
N GLU A 366 4.00 21.34 -0.72
CA GLU A 366 3.99 22.18 0.48
C GLU A 366 2.66 22.92 0.66
N ALA A 367 2.11 23.50 -0.42
CA ALA A 367 0.83 24.21 -0.35
C ALA A 367 -0.37 23.29 -0.06
N VAL A 368 -0.35 22.07 -0.62
CA VAL A 368 -1.33 21.01 -0.32
C VAL A 368 -1.25 20.60 1.15
N GLN A 369 -0.04 20.42 1.68
CA GLN A 369 0.16 20.06 3.07
C GLN A 369 -0.31 21.18 4.02
N MET A 370 0.05 22.44 3.74
CA MET A 370 -0.45 23.60 4.50
C MET A 370 -1.99 23.68 4.49
N MET A 371 -2.61 23.40 3.35
CA MET A 371 -4.08 23.41 3.23
C MET A 371 -4.74 22.27 4.02
N LYS A 372 -4.16 21.07 4.02
CA LYS A 372 -4.63 19.94 4.84
C LYS A 372 -4.54 20.24 6.32
N GLU A 373 -3.40 20.77 6.78
CA GLU A 373 -3.18 21.16 8.18
C GLU A 373 -4.18 22.23 8.62
N ALA A 374 -4.37 23.28 7.81
CA ALA A 374 -5.33 24.34 8.12
C ALA A 374 -6.79 23.83 8.17
N ALA A 375 -7.15 22.87 7.30
CA ALA A 375 -8.48 22.26 7.30
C ALA A 375 -8.68 21.36 8.54
N GLU A 376 -7.65 20.62 8.96
CA GLU A 376 -7.68 19.77 10.15
C GLU A 376 -7.76 20.58 11.45
N ASP A 377 -7.00 21.67 11.56
CA ASP A 377 -7.02 22.59 12.71
C ASP A 377 -8.41 23.22 12.90
N LEU A 378 -9.02 23.69 11.81
CA LEU A 378 -10.36 24.27 11.84
C LEU A 378 -11.41 23.21 12.15
N THR A 379 -11.29 22.01 11.58
CA THR A 379 -12.20 20.87 11.87
C THR A 379 -12.14 20.48 13.34
N THR A 380 -10.94 20.42 13.92
CA THR A 380 -10.73 20.10 15.33
C THR A 380 -11.41 21.13 16.23
N THR A 381 -11.17 22.42 15.96
CA THR A 381 -11.75 23.51 16.75
C THR A 381 -13.27 23.54 16.66
N LEU A 382 -13.83 23.27 15.47
CA LEU A 382 -15.28 23.16 15.29
C LEU A 382 -15.87 21.95 16.03
N ASN A 383 -15.21 20.79 15.97
CA ASN A 383 -15.66 19.58 16.66
C ASN A 383 -15.61 19.73 18.19
N GLU A 384 -14.58 20.39 18.73
CA GLU A 384 -14.48 20.70 20.16
C GLU A 384 -15.60 21.66 20.62
N ALA A 385 -15.90 22.68 19.82
CA ALA A 385 -17.01 23.59 20.11
C ALA A 385 -18.39 22.91 20.03
N ALA A 386 -18.60 22.04 19.04
CA ALA A 386 -19.83 21.25 18.88
C ALA A 386 -20.00 20.25 20.03
N SER A 387 -18.92 19.58 20.40
CA SER A 387 -18.79 18.67 21.55
C SER A 387 -19.19 19.34 22.86
N ALA A 388 -18.65 20.53 23.16
CA ALA A 388 -18.99 21.29 24.35
C ALA A 388 -20.48 21.67 24.41
N ALA A 389 -21.13 21.82 23.25
CA ALA A 389 -22.55 22.13 23.12
C ALA A 389 -23.47 20.88 23.05
N GLY A 390 -22.92 19.67 23.05
CA GLY A 390 -23.68 18.42 22.87
C GLY A 390 -24.23 18.22 21.46
N VAL A 391 -23.71 18.95 20.47
CA VAL A 391 -24.11 18.85 19.06
C VAL A 391 -23.30 17.72 18.42
N VAL A 392 -23.95 16.57 18.23
CA VAL A 392 -23.30 15.31 17.81
C VAL A 392 -23.48 14.97 16.32
N GLY A 393 -24.13 15.84 15.54
CA GLY A 393 -24.41 15.60 14.11
C GLY A 393 -23.16 15.33 13.28
N GLY A 394 -22.19 16.26 13.29
CA GLY A 394 -20.93 16.09 12.55
C GLY A 394 -20.08 14.90 13.01
N MET A 395 -20.19 14.49 14.29
CA MET A 395 -19.52 13.30 14.82
C MET A 395 -20.13 12.01 14.23
N VAL A 396 -21.46 11.94 14.18
CA VAL A 396 -22.20 10.83 13.57
C VAL A 396 -21.88 10.72 12.09
N ASP A 397 -21.84 11.84 11.38
CA ASP A 397 -21.50 11.89 9.96
C ASP A 397 -20.06 11.43 9.72
N SER A 398 -19.11 11.84 10.58
CA SER A 398 -17.70 11.41 10.52
C SER A 398 -17.55 9.90 10.72
N ILE A 399 -18.24 9.31 11.70
CA ILE A 399 -18.25 7.85 11.90
C ILE A 399 -18.84 7.14 10.68
N THR A 400 -19.91 7.68 10.11
CA THR A 400 -20.58 7.11 8.93
C THR A 400 -19.69 7.17 7.69
N GLN A 401 -18.99 8.29 7.49
CA GLN A 401 -18.01 8.44 6.42
C GLN A 401 -16.87 7.42 6.59
N ALA A 402 -16.34 7.25 7.81
CA ALA A 402 -15.32 6.25 8.09
C ALA A 402 -15.80 4.81 7.81
N ILE A 403 -17.06 4.48 8.13
CA ILE A 403 -17.67 3.18 7.78
C ILE A 403 -17.66 2.95 6.27
N ASN A 404 -18.07 3.96 5.49
CA ASN A 404 -18.15 3.86 4.02
C ASN A 404 -16.77 3.72 3.37
N GLN A 405 -15.78 4.45 3.89
CA GLN A 405 -14.39 4.35 3.45
C GLN A 405 -13.76 2.98 3.67
N LEU A 406 -14.34 2.13 4.53
CA LEU A 406 -13.83 0.80 4.86
C LEU A 406 -14.05 -0.21 3.71
N ASP A 407 -15.08 0.04 2.90
CA ASP A 407 -15.40 -0.75 1.70
C ASP A 407 -14.60 -0.30 0.46
N GLU A 408 -14.11 0.93 0.45
CA GLU A 408 -13.17 1.41 -0.57
C GLU A 408 -11.81 0.71 -0.42
N GLY A 409 -11.31 0.17 -1.53
CA GLY A 409 -9.98 -0.47 -1.57
C GLY A 409 -8.89 0.53 -1.18
N PRO A 410 -7.80 0.11 -0.49
CA PRO A 410 -6.75 1.04 -0.08
C PRO A 410 -6.07 1.70 -1.29
N VAL A 411 -5.70 2.97 -1.13
CA VAL A 411 -4.91 3.72 -2.10
C VAL A 411 -3.43 3.35 -1.86
N GLY A 412 -2.93 2.34 -2.58
CA GLY A 412 -1.51 1.94 -2.57
C GLY A 412 -1.21 0.60 -1.89
N GLU A 413 0.04 0.15 -2.02
CA GLU A 413 0.53 -1.06 -1.34
C GLU A 413 0.84 -0.76 0.15
N PRO A 414 0.48 -1.66 1.08
CA PRO A 414 0.77 -1.47 2.50
C PRO A 414 2.27 -1.60 2.78
N GLU A 415 2.85 -0.60 3.45
CA GLU A 415 4.28 -0.59 3.82
C GLU A 415 4.63 -1.54 4.99
N GLY A 416 3.65 -1.88 5.84
CA GLY A 416 3.82 -2.67 7.07
C GLY A 416 3.32 -4.11 6.97
N THR A 417 3.65 -4.95 7.96
CA THR A 417 3.13 -6.32 8.05
C THR A 417 1.77 -6.35 8.76
N PHE A 418 1.00 -7.42 8.56
CA PHE A 418 -0.27 -7.64 9.27
C PHE A 418 -0.14 -7.47 10.80
N VAL A 419 0.98 -7.92 11.38
CA VAL A 419 1.22 -7.85 12.83
C VAL A 419 1.42 -6.41 13.30
N ASP A 420 2.06 -5.56 12.49
CA ASP A 420 2.32 -4.15 12.85
C ASP A 420 1.00 -3.39 12.97
N TYR A 421 0.14 -3.51 11.95
CA TYR A 421 -1.18 -2.91 11.94
C TYR A 421 -2.15 -3.56 12.95
N GLN A 422 -1.95 -4.85 13.26
CA GLN A 422 -2.72 -5.51 14.31
C GLN A 422 -2.45 -4.88 15.68
N ILE A 423 -1.19 -4.58 16.00
CA ILE A 423 -0.81 -4.00 17.30
C ILE A 423 -1.45 -2.61 17.48
N THR A 424 -1.42 -1.78 16.43
CA THR A 424 -2.06 -0.45 16.43
C THR A 424 -3.58 -0.58 16.54
N MET A 425 -4.22 -1.47 15.79
CA MET A 425 -5.66 -1.74 15.90
C MET A 425 -6.07 -2.23 17.30
N VAL A 426 -5.31 -3.14 17.91
CA VAL A 426 -5.59 -3.62 19.29
C VAL A 426 -5.48 -2.48 20.29
N LYS A 427 -4.50 -1.58 20.12
CA LYS A 427 -4.35 -0.38 20.95
C LYS A 427 -5.57 0.53 20.81
N MET A 428 -6.02 0.83 19.59
CA MET A 428 -7.20 1.68 19.37
C MET A 428 -8.49 1.04 19.87
N ALA A 429 -8.72 -0.25 19.59
CA ALA A 429 -9.88 -0.96 20.10
C ALA A 429 -9.96 -0.93 21.64
N LYS A 430 -8.80 -1.03 22.33
CA LYS A 430 -8.73 -0.87 23.78
C LYS A 430 -8.98 0.57 24.24
N ALA A 431 -8.46 1.56 23.53
CA ALA A 431 -8.73 2.98 23.82
C ALA A 431 -10.23 3.26 23.76
N ILE A 432 -10.91 2.82 22.69
CA ILE A 432 -12.36 2.88 22.54
C ILE A 432 -13.08 2.25 23.74
N ALA A 433 -12.67 1.06 24.19
CA ALA A 433 -13.29 0.42 25.35
C ALA A 433 -13.16 1.26 26.64
N VAL A 434 -12.01 1.90 26.85
CA VAL A 434 -11.77 2.77 28.00
C VAL A 434 -12.64 4.02 27.92
N THR A 435 -12.66 4.71 26.76
CA THR A 435 -13.50 5.89 26.52
C THR A 435 -14.98 5.58 26.76
N VAL A 436 -15.47 4.46 26.23
CA VAL A 436 -16.87 4.01 26.44
C VAL A 436 -17.18 3.74 27.91
N GLN A 437 -16.25 3.15 28.66
CA GLN A 437 -16.40 2.90 30.09
C GLN A 437 -16.40 4.20 30.90
N GLU A 438 -15.62 5.19 30.48
CA GLU A 438 -15.61 6.52 31.05
C GLU A 438 -16.93 7.25 30.79
N MET A 439 -17.50 7.14 29.58
CA MET A 439 -18.83 7.68 29.25
C MET A 439 -19.92 7.11 30.17
N VAL A 440 -19.89 5.82 30.47
CA VAL A 440 -20.83 5.20 31.43
C VAL A 440 -20.70 5.85 32.81
N THR A 441 -19.47 6.07 33.27
CA THR A 441 -19.20 6.69 34.58
C THR A 441 -19.67 8.15 34.62
N LYS A 442 -19.34 8.93 33.58
CA LYS A 442 -19.70 10.34 33.46
C LYS A 442 -21.19 10.57 33.22
N SER A 443 -21.90 9.63 32.59
CA SER A 443 -23.37 9.68 32.46
C SER A 443 -24.12 9.73 33.80
N THR A 444 -23.46 9.32 34.89
CA THR A 444 -24.03 9.36 36.24
C THR A 444 -23.53 10.53 37.09
N THR A 445 -22.32 11.01 36.83
CA THR A 445 -21.59 11.95 37.70
C THR A 445 -21.50 13.34 37.11
N ASN A 446 -21.20 13.46 35.80
CA ASN A 446 -21.07 14.72 35.09
C ASN A 446 -21.44 14.57 33.60
N PRO A 447 -22.74 14.67 33.24
CA PRO A 447 -23.20 14.51 31.86
C PRO A 447 -22.66 15.57 30.88
N ASP A 448 -22.18 16.71 31.38
CA ASP A 448 -21.67 17.81 30.56
C ASP A 448 -20.36 17.44 29.83
N GLU A 449 -19.60 16.47 30.35
CA GLU A 449 -18.37 15.97 29.73
C GLU A 449 -18.60 14.89 28.66
N LEU A 450 -19.84 14.44 28.47
CA LEU A 450 -20.17 13.36 27.52
C LEU A 450 -19.86 13.73 26.07
N GLY A 451 -19.98 15.01 25.70
CA GLY A 451 -19.62 15.49 24.37
C GLY A 451 -18.14 15.30 24.07
N ILE A 452 -17.26 15.60 25.03
CA ILE A 452 -15.80 15.48 24.88
C ILE A 452 -15.43 14.02 24.65
N LEU A 453 -16.02 13.12 25.44
CA LEU A 453 -15.82 11.68 25.29
C LEU A 453 -16.41 11.13 23.99
N ALA A 454 -17.54 11.67 23.52
CA ALA A 454 -18.13 11.32 22.23
C ALA A 454 -17.23 11.75 21.06
N ASN A 455 -16.57 12.91 21.16
CA ASN A 455 -15.59 13.36 20.18
C ASN A 455 -14.34 12.48 20.19
N GLN A 456 -13.80 12.14 21.38
CA GLN A 456 -12.67 11.23 21.51
C GLN A 456 -12.98 9.86 20.90
N LEU A 457 -14.17 9.32 21.18
CA LEU A 457 -14.64 8.06 20.61
C LEU A 457 -14.72 8.11 19.07
N THR A 458 -15.14 9.25 18.51
CA THR A 458 -15.22 9.48 17.07
C THR A 458 -13.83 9.45 16.42
N ASN A 459 -12.85 10.12 17.04
CA ASN A 459 -11.47 10.14 16.58
C ASN A 459 -10.80 8.76 16.71
N ASP A 460 -10.95 8.10 17.86
CA ASP A 460 -10.40 6.75 18.08
C ASP A 460 -10.97 5.75 17.06
N TYR A 461 -12.26 5.86 16.72
CA TYR A 461 -12.88 5.04 15.69
C TYR A 461 -12.35 5.35 14.28
N GLY A 462 -12.18 6.63 13.94
CA GLY A 462 -11.59 7.03 12.65
C GLY A 462 -10.18 6.45 12.46
N GLN A 463 -9.33 6.52 13.50
CA GLN A 463 -8.00 5.90 13.47
C GLN A 463 -8.09 4.37 13.34
N LEU A 464 -9.01 3.72 14.04
CA LEU A 464 -9.22 2.27 13.91
C LEU A 464 -9.57 1.88 12.46
N VAL A 465 -10.37 2.67 11.76
CA VAL A 465 -10.72 2.44 10.35
C VAL A 465 -9.51 2.58 9.43
N GLN A 466 -8.67 3.60 9.64
CA GLN A 466 -7.46 3.79 8.84
C GLN A 466 -6.51 2.59 8.94
N GLU A 467 -6.38 2.00 10.13
CA GLU A 467 -5.57 0.79 10.35
C GLU A 467 -6.26 -0.49 9.83
N ALA A 468 -7.60 -0.53 9.83
CA ALA A 468 -8.37 -1.71 9.36
C ALA A 468 -8.23 -1.95 7.85
N LYS A 469 -8.04 -0.89 7.06
CA LYS A 469 -7.86 -0.95 5.60
C LYS A 469 -6.63 -1.79 5.19
N PRO A 470 -5.39 -1.47 5.64
CA PRO A 470 -4.20 -2.26 5.32
C PRO A 470 -4.20 -3.64 6.01
N VAL A 471 -4.82 -3.80 7.18
CA VAL A 471 -4.98 -5.12 7.83
C VAL A 471 -5.75 -6.10 6.96
N ALA A 472 -6.79 -5.63 6.26
CA ALA A 472 -7.58 -6.49 5.39
C ALA A 472 -6.81 -6.96 4.15
N LEU A 473 -5.87 -6.16 3.64
CA LEU A 473 -5.00 -6.55 2.52
C LEU A 473 -3.85 -7.47 2.94
N THR A 474 -3.29 -7.23 4.11
CA THR A 474 -2.14 -7.99 4.63
C THR A 474 -2.57 -9.32 5.29
N ALA A 475 -3.87 -9.55 5.43
CA ALA A 475 -4.41 -10.79 5.95
C ALA A 475 -4.09 -11.99 5.02
N GLU A 476 -3.73 -13.13 5.61
CA GLU A 476 -3.42 -14.37 4.86
C GLU A 476 -4.60 -14.86 4.00
N THR A 477 -5.83 -14.58 4.42
CA THR A 477 -7.06 -14.93 3.68
C THR A 477 -8.02 -13.75 3.60
N GLU A 478 -8.69 -13.64 2.45
CA GLU A 478 -9.74 -12.65 2.21
C GLU A 478 -10.91 -12.79 3.21
N GLU A 479 -11.16 -14.01 3.71
CA GLU A 479 -12.13 -14.28 4.77
C GLU A 479 -11.76 -13.62 6.10
N ILE A 480 -10.49 -13.63 6.50
CA ILE A 480 -10.04 -12.96 7.74
C ILE A 480 -10.12 -11.45 7.56
N GLY A 481 -9.67 -10.93 6.42
CA GLY A 481 -9.75 -9.50 6.10
C GLY A 481 -11.20 -8.99 6.09
N SER A 482 -12.10 -9.67 5.39
CA SER A 482 -13.54 -9.33 5.34
C SER A 482 -14.22 -9.46 6.70
N HIS A 483 -13.88 -10.49 7.49
CA HIS A 483 -14.41 -10.63 8.84
C HIS A 483 -13.96 -9.49 9.77
N ILE A 484 -12.69 -9.05 9.69
CA ILE A 484 -12.21 -7.89 10.45
C ILE A 484 -12.96 -6.62 10.01
N LYS A 485 -13.09 -6.36 8.71
CA LYS A 485 -13.85 -5.22 8.17
C LYS A 485 -15.28 -5.19 8.71
N CYS A 486 -15.99 -6.31 8.63
CA CYS A 486 -17.35 -6.45 9.11
C CYS A 486 -17.48 -6.12 10.61
N ARG A 487 -16.54 -6.61 11.45
CA ARG A 487 -16.56 -6.30 12.89
C ARG A 487 -16.28 -4.83 13.18
N VAL A 488 -15.40 -4.17 12.43
CA VAL A 488 -15.15 -2.73 12.57
C VAL A 488 -16.35 -1.90 12.11
N GLN A 489 -17.06 -2.31 11.07
CA GLN A 489 -18.32 -1.68 10.65
C GLN A 489 -19.41 -1.83 11.71
N GLU A 490 -19.60 -3.05 12.25
CA GLU A 490 -20.55 -3.29 13.35
C GLU A 490 -20.23 -2.38 14.55
N LEU A 491 -18.96 -2.26 14.91
CA LEU A 491 -18.49 -1.36 15.98
C LEU A 491 -18.88 0.09 15.68
N GLY A 492 -18.65 0.57 14.46
CA GLY A 492 -19.00 1.92 14.02
C GLY A 492 -20.48 2.26 14.23
N HIS A 493 -21.39 1.39 13.77
CA HIS A 493 -22.82 1.56 14.00
C HIS A 493 -23.18 1.63 15.50
N GLY A 494 -22.44 0.88 16.34
CA GLY A 494 -22.56 0.98 17.79
C GLY A 494 -22.10 2.33 18.33
N CYS A 495 -20.94 2.82 17.88
CA CYS A 495 -20.40 4.12 18.24
C CYS A 495 -21.35 5.26 17.82
N THR A 496 -21.90 5.23 16.61
CA THR A 496 -22.91 6.20 16.14
C THR A 496 -24.10 6.29 17.11
N THR A 497 -24.66 5.14 17.48
CA THR A 497 -25.79 5.08 18.41
C THR A 497 -25.41 5.63 19.78
N LEU A 498 -24.23 5.26 20.29
CA LEU A 498 -23.74 5.74 21.59
C LEU A 498 -23.53 7.26 21.60
N VAL A 499 -22.89 7.82 20.56
CA VAL A 499 -22.66 9.26 20.39
C VAL A 499 -23.99 10.02 20.34
N THR A 500 -24.98 9.53 19.60
CA THR A 500 -26.32 10.15 19.58
C THR A 500 -26.98 10.18 20.96
N LYS A 501 -26.90 9.08 21.71
CA LYS A 501 -27.45 9.01 23.08
C LYS A 501 -26.68 9.86 24.08
N ALA A 502 -25.37 10.01 23.89
CA ALA A 502 -24.52 10.89 24.69
C ALA A 502 -24.90 12.37 24.49
N GLY A 503 -25.05 12.83 23.25
CA GLY A 503 -25.50 14.19 22.94
C GLY A 503 -26.90 14.47 23.50
N ALA A 504 -27.85 13.53 23.33
CA ALA A 504 -29.19 13.66 23.90
C ALA A 504 -29.16 13.78 25.43
N LEU A 505 -28.34 12.97 26.12
CA LEU A 505 -28.20 13.05 27.58
C LEU A 505 -27.53 14.34 28.04
N GLN A 506 -26.59 14.88 27.28
CA GLN A 506 -25.95 16.17 27.57
C GLN A 506 -26.95 17.34 27.43
N CYS A 507 -27.85 17.30 26.45
CA CYS A 507 -28.93 18.28 26.32
C CYS A 507 -30.00 18.15 27.43
N SER A 508 -30.20 16.95 27.98
CA SER A 508 -31.16 16.68 29.06
C SER A 508 -30.55 15.80 30.17
N PRO A 509 -29.71 16.37 31.05
CA PRO A 509 -28.91 15.62 32.03
C PRO A 509 -29.73 14.92 33.13
N SER A 510 -30.98 15.34 33.32
CA SER A 510 -31.90 14.76 34.31
C SER A 510 -32.72 13.57 33.78
N ASP A 511 -32.62 13.24 32.48
CA ASP A 511 -33.43 12.15 31.91
C ASP A 511 -32.85 10.76 32.23
N ALA A 512 -33.52 10.07 33.16
CA ALA A 512 -33.18 8.71 33.56
C ALA A 512 -33.37 7.67 32.44
N TYR A 513 -34.25 7.92 31.46
CA TYR A 513 -34.49 7.00 30.35
C TYR A 513 -33.33 7.02 29.35
N THR A 514 -32.96 8.21 28.85
CA THR A 514 -31.80 8.37 27.94
C THR A 514 -30.50 7.89 28.59
N LYS A 515 -30.34 8.08 29.91
CA LYS A 515 -29.21 7.52 30.67
C LYS A 515 -29.16 5.99 30.62
N LYS A 516 -30.30 5.32 30.78
CA LYS A 516 -30.37 3.85 30.70
C LYS A 516 -30.06 3.35 29.29
N GLU A 517 -30.57 4.03 28.26
CA GLU A 517 -30.27 3.71 26.86
C GLU A 517 -28.79 3.91 26.52
N LEU A 518 -28.15 4.96 27.04
CA LEU A 518 -26.72 5.20 26.88
C LEU A 518 -25.90 4.05 27.47
N ILE A 519 -26.21 3.62 28.69
CA ILE A 519 -25.51 2.50 29.35
C ILE A 519 -25.70 1.21 28.55
N GLU A 520 -26.90 0.93 28.04
CA GLU A 520 -27.15 -0.25 27.21
C GLU A 520 -26.35 -0.18 25.89
N SER A 521 -26.32 0.99 25.25
CA SER A 521 -25.54 1.23 24.03
C SER A 521 -24.05 1.04 24.28
N ALA A 522 -23.52 1.58 25.38
CA ALA A 522 -22.13 1.41 25.80
C ALA A 522 -21.78 -0.08 26.00
N CYS A 523 -22.63 -0.87 26.67
CA CYS A 523 -22.42 -2.30 26.80
C CYS A 523 -22.40 -3.04 25.45
N LYS A 524 -23.23 -2.62 24.48
CA LYS A 524 -23.20 -3.19 23.11
C LYS A 524 -21.89 -2.84 22.41
N VAL A 525 -21.41 -1.61 22.53
CA VAL A 525 -20.11 -1.18 21.99
C VAL A 525 -18.96 -1.98 22.61
N SER A 526 -18.91 -2.16 23.94
CA SER A 526 -17.87 -2.97 24.60
C SER A 526 -17.85 -4.43 24.13
N LYS A 527 -19.02 -5.03 23.87
CA LYS A 527 -19.12 -6.37 23.27
C LYS A 527 -18.56 -6.40 21.84
N LYS A 528 -18.90 -5.41 21.02
CA LYS A 528 -18.40 -5.28 19.64
C LYS A 528 -16.89 -5.06 19.59
N VAL A 529 -16.33 -4.26 20.50
CA VAL A 529 -14.87 -4.14 20.67
C VAL A 529 -14.24 -5.50 20.95
N SER A 530 -14.86 -6.31 21.83
CA SER A 530 -14.37 -7.65 22.11
C SER A 530 -14.42 -8.57 20.88
N HIS A 531 -15.42 -8.42 20.00
CA HIS A 531 -15.47 -9.14 18.73
C HIS A 531 -14.37 -8.70 17.74
N VAL A 532 -14.06 -7.41 17.67
CA VAL A 532 -12.93 -6.89 16.86
C VAL A 532 -11.61 -7.47 17.37
N LEU A 533 -11.38 -7.46 18.68
CA LEU A 533 -10.18 -8.06 19.28
C LEU A 533 -10.10 -9.56 19.00
N ALA A 534 -11.21 -10.29 19.06
CA ALA A 534 -11.26 -11.70 18.74
C ALA A 534 -10.97 -11.98 17.25
N ALA A 535 -11.49 -11.15 16.33
CA ALA A 535 -11.20 -11.25 14.90
C ALA A 535 -9.72 -10.99 14.60
N LEU A 536 -9.12 -9.99 15.24
CA LEU A 536 -7.68 -9.72 15.13
C LEU A 536 -6.84 -10.87 15.68
N GLN A 537 -7.25 -11.47 16.80
CA GLN A 537 -6.57 -12.65 17.37
C GLN A 537 -6.71 -13.90 16.51
N ALA A 538 -7.83 -14.07 15.80
CA ALA A 538 -7.99 -15.17 14.85
C ALA A 538 -6.96 -15.06 13.71
N GLY A 539 -6.61 -13.85 13.28
CA GLY A 539 -5.61 -13.59 12.25
C GLY A 539 -4.16 -13.90 12.63
N ASN A 540 -3.81 -14.01 13.92
CA ASN A 540 -2.43 -14.28 14.38
C ASN A 540 -2.34 -15.44 15.38
N ARG A 541 -3.29 -16.39 15.33
CA ARG A 541 -3.42 -17.47 16.32
C ARG A 541 -2.12 -18.26 16.55
N GLY A 542 -1.32 -18.46 15.50
CA GLY A 542 -0.02 -19.13 15.55
C GLY A 542 1.02 -18.31 16.29
N THR A 543 1.23 -17.07 15.88
CA THR A 543 2.14 -16.12 16.53
C THR A 543 1.81 -15.91 18.01
N GLN A 544 0.52 -15.84 18.37
CA GLN A 544 0.09 -15.71 19.76
C GLN A 544 0.38 -16.98 20.58
N ALA A 545 0.15 -18.16 20.01
CA ALA A 545 0.52 -19.42 20.64
C ALA A 545 2.04 -19.52 20.85
N CYS A 546 2.87 -19.00 19.95
CA CYS A 546 4.32 -18.91 20.15
C CYS A 546 4.69 -17.99 21.34
N ILE A 547 3.98 -16.88 21.56
CA ILE A 547 4.21 -16.01 22.73
C ILE A 547 3.89 -16.75 24.02
N THR A 548 2.72 -17.38 24.10
CA THR A 548 2.34 -18.19 25.27
C THR A 548 3.31 -19.34 25.49
N ALA A 549 3.76 -19.99 24.42
CA ALA A 549 4.73 -21.07 24.47
C ALA A 549 6.09 -20.61 25.02
N ALA A 550 6.60 -19.47 24.56
CA ALA A 550 7.84 -18.89 25.07
C ALA A 550 7.75 -18.61 26.57
N SER A 551 6.65 -18.03 27.06
CA SER A 551 6.42 -17.80 28.49
C SER A 551 6.36 -19.10 29.30
N ALA A 552 5.70 -20.14 28.77
CA ALA A 552 5.66 -21.45 29.41
C ALA A 552 7.06 -22.08 29.50
N VAL A 553 7.86 -22.00 28.43
CA VAL A 553 9.25 -22.48 28.42
C VAL A 553 10.12 -21.73 29.43
N SER A 554 9.96 -20.41 29.56
CA SER A 554 10.65 -19.64 30.61
C SER A 554 10.28 -20.12 32.02
N GLY A 555 9.01 -20.47 32.25
CA GLY A 555 8.57 -21.07 33.52
C GLY A 555 9.24 -22.43 33.79
N ILE A 556 9.39 -23.28 32.77
CA ILE A 556 10.09 -24.57 32.87
C ILE A 556 11.58 -24.36 33.18
N ILE A 557 12.23 -23.38 32.55
CA ILE A 557 13.64 -23.05 32.84
C ILE A 557 13.80 -22.65 34.30
N ALA A 558 12.90 -21.83 34.85
CA ALA A 558 12.94 -21.43 36.26
C ALA A 558 12.73 -22.61 37.23
N ASP A 559 11.84 -23.56 36.88
CA ASP A 559 11.65 -24.80 37.62
C ASP A 559 12.91 -25.70 37.59
N LEU A 560 13.55 -25.81 36.41
CA LEU A 560 14.81 -26.53 36.25
C LEU A 560 15.95 -25.89 37.04
N ASP A 561 16.06 -24.55 37.07
CA ASP A 561 17.04 -23.84 37.90
C ASP A 561 16.87 -24.14 39.39
N THR A 562 15.62 -24.16 39.86
CA THR A 562 15.30 -24.56 41.23
C THR A 562 15.71 -26.03 41.48
N THR A 563 15.48 -26.91 40.52
CA THR A 563 15.88 -28.32 40.62
C THR A 563 17.40 -28.50 40.62
N ILE A 564 18.14 -27.72 39.81
CA ILE A 564 19.61 -27.71 39.81
C ILE A 564 20.14 -27.27 41.18
N MET A 565 19.51 -26.26 41.80
CA MET A 565 19.85 -25.83 43.16
C MET A 565 19.62 -26.96 44.18
N PHE A 566 18.49 -27.66 44.11
CA PHE A 566 18.22 -28.83 44.98
C PHE A 566 19.19 -29.99 44.75
N ALA A 567 19.54 -30.27 43.50
CA ALA A 567 20.53 -31.29 43.14
C ALA A 567 21.92 -30.91 43.67
N THR A 568 22.33 -29.66 43.52
CA THR A 568 23.65 -29.16 43.99
C THR A 568 23.75 -29.18 45.52
N ALA A 569 22.66 -28.87 46.21
CA ALA A 569 22.56 -28.92 47.68
C ALA A 569 22.38 -30.36 48.22
N GLY A 570 22.20 -31.36 47.36
CA GLY A 570 22.02 -32.76 47.75
C GLY A 570 20.71 -33.08 48.46
N ILE A 571 19.70 -32.23 48.29
CA ILE A 571 18.35 -32.41 48.86
C ILE A 571 17.33 -32.95 47.87
N LEU A 572 17.76 -33.28 46.64
CA LEU A 572 16.93 -33.91 45.63
C LEU A 572 16.78 -35.42 45.96
N ASN A 573 15.67 -35.78 46.60
CA ASN A 573 15.42 -37.14 47.10
C ASN A 573 14.57 -37.98 46.13
N GLN A 574 14.78 -39.29 46.18
CA GLN A 574 14.00 -40.28 45.43
C GLN A 574 12.64 -40.49 46.11
N GLU A 575 11.53 -40.31 45.39
CA GLU A 575 10.18 -40.55 45.93
C GLU A 575 9.72 -42.00 45.73
N ASN A 576 10.26 -42.73 44.74
CA ASN A 576 9.82 -44.07 44.32
C ASN A 576 11.00 -45.06 44.15
N SER A 577 10.76 -46.37 44.31
CA SER A 577 11.76 -47.45 44.14
C SER A 577 12.28 -47.67 42.69
N GLU A 578 12.05 -46.73 41.79
CA GLU A 578 12.38 -46.85 40.36
C GLU A 578 13.89 -46.66 40.13
N THR A 579 14.43 -47.33 39.12
CA THR A 579 15.84 -47.25 38.72
C THR A 579 16.02 -46.26 37.56
N PHE A 580 17.24 -45.77 37.34
CA PHE A 580 17.51 -44.88 36.20
C PHE A 580 17.17 -45.55 34.85
N ALA A 581 17.29 -46.87 34.75
CA ALA A 581 16.93 -47.64 33.56
C ALA A 581 15.44 -47.49 33.20
N ASP A 582 14.57 -47.37 34.21
CA ASP A 582 13.12 -47.25 34.03
C ASP A 582 12.72 -45.89 33.40
N HIS A 583 13.42 -44.81 33.79
CA HIS A 583 13.17 -43.47 33.21
C HIS A 583 13.93 -43.22 31.91
N ARG A 584 15.02 -43.94 31.65
CA ARG A 584 15.86 -43.77 30.46
C ARG A 584 15.06 -43.84 29.17
N GLU A 585 14.22 -44.86 29.03
CA GLU A 585 13.41 -45.03 27.82
C GLU A 585 12.44 -43.86 27.64
N GLY A 586 11.85 -43.37 28.74
CA GLY A 586 11.03 -42.17 28.75
C GLY A 586 11.79 -40.93 28.26
N ILE A 587 13.01 -40.68 28.76
CA ILE A 587 13.84 -39.55 28.32
C ILE A 587 14.16 -39.66 26.82
N LEU A 588 14.59 -40.83 26.35
CA LEU A 588 14.95 -41.06 24.95
C LEU A 588 13.75 -40.90 24.01
N LYS A 589 12.58 -41.41 24.40
CA LYS A 589 11.34 -41.33 23.62
C LYS A 589 10.88 -39.88 23.49
N THR A 590 10.82 -39.15 24.59
CA THR A 590 10.35 -37.76 24.61
C THR A 590 11.35 -36.82 23.90
N ALA A 591 12.66 -37.04 24.05
CA ALA A 591 13.67 -36.29 23.32
C ALA A 591 13.57 -36.49 21.80
N ARG A 592 13.27 -37.70 21.32
CA ARG A 592 13.03 -37.96 19.89
C ARG A 592 11.74 -37.28 19.39
N ALA A 593 10.68 -37.27 20.18
CA ALA A 593 9.46 -36.55 19.85
C ALA A 593 9.74 -35.05 19.67
N LEU A 594 10.59 -34.46 20.53
CA LEU A 594 10.95 -33.05 20.46
C LEU A 594 11.73 -32.66 19.19
N VAL A 595 12.50 -33.60 18.62
CA VAL A 595 13.16 -33.40 17.31
C VAL A 595 12.13 -33.33 16.18
N GLU A 596 11.08 -34.16 16.23
CA GLU A 596 10.01 -34.10 15.23
C GLU A 596 9.17 -32.82 15.42
N ASP A 597 8.86 -32.43 16.67
CA ASP A 597 8.21 -31.16 16.97
C ASP A 597 9.00 -29.97 16.41
N THR A 598 10.34 -29.97 16.58
CA THR A 598 11.25 -28.94 16.02
C THR A 598 11.09 -28.82 14.50
N LYS A 599 11.01 -29.95 13.79
CA LYS A 599 10.83 -29.98 12.34
C LYS A 599 9.46 -29.47 11.93
N VAL A 600 8.40 -29.91 12.62
CA VAL A 600 7.02 -29.46 12.37
C VAL A 600 6.89 -27.96 12.61
N LEU A 601 7.55 -27.42 13.63
CA LEU A 601 7.53 -26.00 13.98
C LEU A 601 8.20 -25.13 12.89
N VAL A 602 9.34 -25.57 12.34
CA VAL A 602 10.00 -24.89 11.20
C VAL A 602 9.16 -24.98 9.93
N GLN A 603 8.55 -26.13 9.65
CA GLN A 603 7.68 -26.32 8.47
C GLN A 603 6.43 -25.43 8.55
N ASN A 604 5.83 -25.32 9.73
CA ASN A 604 4.59 -24.57 9.92
C ASN A 604 4.80 -23.07 10.15
N ALA A 605 6.04 -22.61 10.36
CA ALA A 605 6.36 -21.18 10.45
C ALA A 605 5.90 -20.38 9.21
N MET A 606 6.01 -20.99 8.04
CA MET A 606 5.61 -20.39 6.76
C MET A 606 4.24 -20.93 6.27
N ALA A 607 3.58 -21.75 7.08
CA ALA A 607 2.27 -22.32 6.76
C ALA A 607 1.17 -21.55 7.49
N ASN A 608 0.00 -22.17 7.67
CA ASN A 608 -1.13 -21.51 8.32
C ASN A 608 -0.93 -21.32 9.84
N GLN A 609 -1.49 -20.24 10.36
CA GLN A 609 -1.45 -19.89 11.79
C GLN A 609 -1.97 -20.99 12.72
N GLU A 610 -2.96 -21.79 12.28
CA GLU A 610 -3.52 -22.86 13.11
C GLU A 610 -2.57 -24.04 13.31
N LYS A 611 -1.88 -24.49 12.25
CA LYS A 611 -0.85 -25.53 12.38
C LYS A 611 0.37 -25.01 13.13
N LEU A 612 0.71 -23.74 12.97
CA LEU A 612 1.76 -23.10 13.77
C LEU A 612 1.40 -23.11 15.26
N ALA A 613 0.16 -22.75 15.61
CA ALA A 613 -0.31 -22.79 16.99
C ALA A 613 -0.24 -24.19 17.60
N GLN A 614 -0.69 -25.21 16.84
CA GLN A 614 -0.64 -26.60 17.28
C GLN A 614 0.80 -27.09 17.46
N ALA A 615 1.71 -26.72 16.56
CA ALA A 615 3.13 -27.08 16.64
C ALA A 615 3.80 -26.46 17.89
N ALA A 616 3.52 -25.18 18.17
CA ALA A 616 4.03 -24.49 19.35
C ALA A 616 3.50 -25.13 20.65
N GLN A 617 2.21 -25.47 20.71
CA GLN A 617 1.62 -26.15 21.86
C GLN A 617 2.18 -27.57 22.06
N SER A 618 2.30 -28.36 20.99
CA SER A 618 2.92 -29.69 21.03
C SER A 618 4.32 -29.63 21.60
N SER A 619 5.14 -28.68 21.11
CA SER A 619 6.52 -28.49 21.56
C SER A 619 6.61 -28.19 23.06
N VAL A 620 5.70 -27.35 23.59
CA VAL A 620 5.61 -27.03 25.03
C VAL A 620 5.23 -28.28 25.83
N THR A 621 4.23 -29.04 25.39
CA THR A 621 3.83 -30.29 26.07
C THR A 621 5.00 -31.27 26.13
N THR A 622 5.72 -31.43 25.03
CA THR A 622 6.87 -32.34 24.94
C THR A 622 8.02 -31.90 25.85
N ILE A 623 8.39 -30.61 25.90
CA ILE A 623 9.47 -30.14 26.78
C ILE A 623 9.08 -30.19 28.26
N THR A 624 7.82 -29.92 28.62
CA THR A 624 7.33 -30.08 29.99
C THR A 624 7.48 -31.52 30.44
N HIS A 625 7.02 -32.47 29.61
CA HIS A 625 7.14 -33.88 29.92
C HIS A 625 8.61 -34.34 29.96
N LEU A 626 9.45 -33.84 29.05
CA LEU A 626 10.89 -34.16 29.05
C LEU A 626 11.56 -33.67 30.34
N ALA A 627 11.26 -32.44 30.78
CA ALA A 627 11.76 -31.89 32.02
C ALA A 627 11.34 -32.75 33.22
N GLU A 628 10.07 -33.14 33.32
CA GLU A 628 9.57 -34.03 34.39
C GLU A 628 10.29 -35.37 34.43
N VAL A 629 10.39 -36.09 33.31
CA VAL A 629 11.04 -37.41 33.27
C VAL A 629 12.53 -37.30 33.54
N VAL A 630 13.19 -36.21 33.13
CA VAL A 630 14.59 -35.94 33.47
C VAL A 630 14.76 -35.65 34.97
N LYS A 631 13.86 -34.88 35.59
CA LYS A 631 13.88 -34.64 37.05
C LYS A 631 13.76 -35.95 37.84
N LEU A 632 12.83 -36.82 37.44
CA LEU A 632 12.66 -38.15 38.06
C LEU A 632 13.92 -39.02 37.87
N GLY A 633 14.45 -39.07 36.64
CA GLY A 633 15.69 -39.81 36.35
C GLY A 633 16.89 -39.27 37.17
N ALA A 634 17.01 -37.96 37.33
CA ALA A 634 18.05 -37.36 38.15
C ALA A 634 17.88 -37.70 39.64
N ALA A 635 16.66 -37.65 40.19
CA ALA A 635 16.41 -37.97 41.59
C ALA A 635 16.89 -39.37 42.00
N ILE A 636 16.99 -40.32 41.08
CA ILE A 636 17.45 -41.69 41.33
C ILE A 636 18.98 -41.83 41.31
N LEU A 637 19.70 -40.95 40.61
CA LEU A 637 21.17 -41.05 40.44
C LEU A 637 21.99 -40.80 41.71
N GLY A 638 21.38 -40.71 42.88
CA GLY A 638 22.06 -40.45 44.15
C GLY A 638 21.31 -40.89 45.40
N SER A 639 20.40 -41.87 45.30
CA SER A 639 19.93 -42.57 46.49
C SER A 639 20.94 -43.64 46.91
N GLU A 640 21.33 -43.60 48.18
CA GLU A 640 22.14 -44.65 48.79
C GLU A 640 21.37 -45.97 48.74
N ASP A 641 22.08 -47.05 48.42
CA ASP A 641 21.61 -48.40 48.68
C ASP A 641 21.53 -48.58 50.21
N PRO A 642 20.36 -48.87 50.81
CA PRO A 642 20.23 -48.98 52.27
C PRO A 642 21.06 -50.12 52.89
N GLU A 643 21.62 -51.05 52.10
CA GLU A 643 22.54 -52.08 52.59
C GLU A 643 23.92 -51.54 53.00
N THR A 644 24.33 -50.37 52.49
CA THR A 644 25.61 -49.75 52.84
C THR A 644 25.63 -49.09 54.23
N GLN A 645 24.48 -48.94 54.89
CA GLN A 645 24.34 -48.29 56.20
C GLN A 645 24.51 -49.25 57.41
N LEU A 646 24.39 -50.57 57.21
CA LEU A 646 24.41 -51.54 58.31
C LEU A 646 25.72 -52.33 58.45
N GLY A 647 26.71 -52.11 57.59
CA GLY A 647 28.01 -52.80 57.63
C GLY A 647 29.16 -51.94 58.16
N TRP A 648 29.13 -51.54 59.45
CA TRP A 648 30.26 -50.86 60.10
C TRP A 648 31.42 -51.83 60.40
N GLY A 649 32.15 -52.22 59.36
CA GLY A 649 33.31 -53.10 59.44
C GLY A 649 34.46 -52.62 58.58
N VAL A 650 35.26 -51.70 59.11
CA VAL A 650 36.70 -51.51 58.80
C VAL A 650 37.07 -51.58 57.30
N CYS A 651 36.70 -50.57 56.49
CA CYS A 651 37.46 -50.17 55.28
C CYS A 651 36.90 -48.87 54.65
N GLY A 652 37.59 -47.75 54.88
CA GLY A 652 37.69 -46.62 53.93
C GLY A 652 36.60 -45.53 53.93
N GLU A 653 36.71 -44.54 54.81
CA GLU A 653 35.97 -43.25 54.76
C GLU A 653 36.13 -42.51 53.42
N GLN A 654 37.18 -42.80 52.64
CA GLN A 654 37.45 -42.16 51.35
C GLN A 654 36.63 -42.74 50.19
N ARG A 655 36.03 -43.94 50.33
CA ARG A 655 35.23 -44.59 49.28
C ARG A 655 33.76 -44.17 49.33
N LEU A 656 33.25 -43.85 50.52
CA LEU A 656 31.87 -43.38 50.74
C LEU A 656 31.66 -41.95 50.22
N LEU A 657 32.63 -41.06 50.45
CA LEU A 657 32.59 -39.68 49.94
C LEU A 657 32.60 -39.62 48.40
N ILE A 658 33.30 -40.56 47.75
CA ILE A 658 33.40 -40.65 46.29
C ILE A 658 32.06 -41.09 45.66
N VAL A 659 31.32 -42.02 46.27
CA VAL A 659 30.03 -42.48 45.74
C VAL A 659 28.95 -41.40 45.83
N CYS A 660 28.90 -40.65 46.95
CA CYS A 660 27.95 -39.54 47.10
C CYS A 660 28.25 -38.37 46.14
N VAL A 661 29.53 -38.02 45.93
CA VAL A 661 29.92 -36.96 44.99
C VAL A 661 29.63 -37.37 43.53
N LYS A 662 29.87 -38.64 43.14
CA LYS A 662 29.53 -39.17 41.80
C LYS A 662 28.05 -39.00 41.43
N GLY A 663 27.13 -39.29 42.37
CA GLY A 663 25.69 -39.20 42.12
C GLY A 663 25.20 -37.76 42.01
N LEU A 664 25.71 -36.88 42.87
CA LEU A 664 25.43 -35.43 42.86
C LEU A 664 25.84 -34.74 41.56
N GLU A 665 27.03 -35.05 41.03
CA GLU A 665 27.51 -34.41 39.80
C GLU A 665 26.73 -34.87 38.56
N LEU A 666 26.38 -36.15 38.48
CA LEU A 666 25.63 -36.69 37.35
C LEU A 666 24.19 -36.16 37.29
N ARG A 667 23.58 -35.93 38.46
CA ARG A 667 22.28 -35.24 38.60
C ARG A 667 22.29 -33.87 37.96
N VAL A 668 23.28 -33.06 38.32
CA VAL A 668 23.43 -31.69 37.81
C VAL A 668 23.69 -31.69 36.31
N VAL A 669 24.52 -32.60 35.79
CA VAL A 669 24.77 -32.71 34.33
C VAL A 669 23.48 -33.03 33.57
N LEU A 670 22.67 -33.98 34.07
CA LEU A 670 21.44 -34.39 33.38
C LEU A 670 20.38 -33.29 33.37
N ILE A 671 20.18 -32.60 34.51
CA ILE A 671 19.21 -31.51 34.61
C ILE A 671 19.69 -30.28 33.81
N SER A 672 21.01 -29.99 33.81
CA SER A 672 21.60 -28.93 32.99
C SER A 672 21.42 -29.22 31.50
N ALA A 673 21.54 -30.47 31.06
CA ALA A 673 21.36 -30.82 29.66
C ALA A 673 19.92 -30.59 29.17
N VAL A 674 18.89 -30.88 29.98
CA VAL A 674 17.49 -30.56 29.60
C VAL A 674 17.19 -29.06 29.70
N LYS A 675 17.86 -28.32 30.60
CA LYS A 675 17.79 -26.85 30.65
C LYS A 675 18.32 -26.23 29.35
N ASP A 676 19.44 -26.71 28.82
CA ASP A 676 20.01 -26.23 27.55
C ASP A 676 19.08 -26.51 26.36
N VAL A 677 18.37 -27.66 26.40
CA VAL A 677 17.32 -27.98 25.42
C VAL A 677 16.13 -27.03 25.55
N ALA A 678 15.68 -26.71 26.78
CA ALA A 678 14.59 -25.76 27.00
C ALA A 678 14.96 -24.34 26.54
N LYS A 679 16.19 -23.88 26.81
CA LYS A 679 16.70 -22.58 26.33
C LYS A 679 16.70 -22.51 24.80
N ALA A 680 17.26 -23.53 24.14
CA ALA A 680 17.26 -23.61 22.67
C ALA A 680 15.85 -23.67 22.07
N LEU A 681 14.90 -24.34 22.74
CA LEU A 681 13.50 -24.33 22.32
C LEU A 681 12.86 -22.94 22.44
N GLY A 682 13.15 -22.21 23.52
CA GLY A 682 12.68 -20.83 23.70
C GLY A 682 13.19 -19.89 22.59
N ASP A 683 14.46 -20.03 22.22
CA ASP A 683 15.06 -19.28 21.11
C ASP A 683 14.45 -19.67 19.76
N LEU A 684 14.19 -20.97 19.56
CA LEU A 684 13.53 -21.49 18.35
C LEU A 684 12.11 -20.93 18.21
N ILE A 685 11.31 -20.96 19.27
CA ILE A 685 9.94 -20.42 19.26
C ILE A 685 9.98 -18.91 18.98
N SER A 686 10.95 -18.19 19.52
CA SER A 686 11.14 -16.76 19.27
C SER A 686 11.52 -16.47 17.80
N ALA A 687 12.41 -17.26 17.22
CA ALA A 687 12.76 -17.16 15.79
C ALA A 687 11.57 -17.53 14.89
N THR A 688 10.75 -18.50 15.32
CA THR A 688 9.53 -18.93 14.60
C THR A 688 8.49 -17.83 14.58
N LYS A 689 8.28 -17.16 15.72
CA LYS A 689 7.42 -15.96 15.82
C LYS A 689 7.87 -14.88 14.85
N ALA A 690 9.18 -14.62 14.74
CA ALA A 690 9.73 -13.60 13.86
C ALA A 690 9.65 -13.94 12.37
N ALA A 691 9.61 -15.24 12.04
CA ALA A 691 9.50 -15.76 10.68
C ALA A 691 8.05 -16.06 10.24
N ALA A 692 7.08 -15.99 11.16
CA ALA A 692 5.68 -16.35 10.92
C ALA A 692 5.07 -15.49 9.80
N GLY A 693 4.53 -16.14 8.76
CA GLY A 693 3.87 -15.47 7.63
C GLY A 693 4.81 -14.79 6.63
N LYS A 694 6.13 -14.97 6.76
CA LYS A 694 7.12 -14.39 5.83
C LYS A 694 7.48 -15.35 4.69
N ALA A 695 7.90 -14.78 3.56
CA ALA A 695 8.38 -15.55 2.41
C ALA A 695 9.62 -16.38 2.77
N GLY A 696 9.79 -17.54 2.13
CA GLY A 696 10.85 -18.50 2.46
C GLY A 696 12.28 -18.00 2.28
N ASP A 697 12.47 -16.92 1.52
CA ASP A 697 13.77 -16.28 1.26
C ASP A 697 14.11 -15.16 2.26
N ASP A 698 13.22 -14.85 3.21
CA ASP A 698 13.44 -13.80 4.21
C ASP A 698 14.60 -14.16 5.17
N PRO A 699 15.48 -13.21 5.54
CA PRO A 699 16.58 -13.44 6.48
C PRO A 699 16.16 -14.04 7.82
N THR A 700 14.94 -13.75 8.30
CA THR A 700 14.41 -14.32 9.54
C THR A 700 14.11 -15.81 9.42
N VAL A 701 13.75 -16.31 8.24
CA VAL A 701 13.58 -17.75 7.97
C VAL A 701 14.94 -18.47 7.98
N TYR A 702 16.01 -17.80 7.56
CA TYR A 702 17.36 -18.35 7.71
C TYR A 702 17.77 -18.46 9.19
N GLN A 703 17.47 -17.45 10.00
CA GLN A 703 17.70 -17.49 11.46
C GLN A 703 16.89 -18.60 12.13
N LEU A 704 15.64 -18.80 11.73
CA LEU A 704 14.80 -19.92 12.18
C LEU A 704 15.47 -21.28 11.91
N LYS A 705 15.98 -21.50 10.69
CA LYS A 705 16.68 -22.74 10.33
C LYS A 705 17.95 -22.95 11.16
N ASN A 706 18.70 -21.88 11.45
CA ASN A 706 19.88 -21.95 12.31
C ASN A 706 19.52 -22.30 13.75
N SER A 707 18.47 -21.67 14.31
CA SER A 707 18.00 -21.96 15.66
C SER A 707 17.52 -23.42 15.79
N ALA A 708 16.83 -23.95 14.78
CA ALA A 708 16.44 -25.36 14.74
C ALA A 708 17.64 -26.32 14.74
N LYS A 709 18.73 -25.95 14.06
CA LYS A 709 19.97 -26.74 14.08
C LYS A 709 20.61 -26.76 15.48
N VAL A 710 20.62 -25.63 16.18
CA VAL A 710 21.09 -25.55 17.58
C VAL A 710 20.24 -26.44 18.48
N MET A 711 18.91 -26.38 18.33
CA MET A 711 17.97 -27.23 19.07
C MET A 711 18.25 -28.73 18.88
N VAL A 712 18.40 -29.19 17.64
CA VAL A 712 18.72 -30.61 17.33
C VAL A 712 20.07 -31.02 17.92
N THR A 713 21.05 -30.11 17.92
CA THR A 713 22.37 -30.34 18.50
C THR A 713 22.27 -30.54 20.02
N ASN A 714 21.51 -29.69 20.72
CA ASN A 714 21.32 -29.78 22.17
C ASN A 714 20.54 -31.05 22.57
N VAL A 715 19.51 -31.43 21.80
CA VAL A 715 18.82 -32.71 22.02
C VAL A 715 19.79 -33.89 21.81
N THR A 716 20.65 -33.84 20.80
CA THR A 716 21.66 -34.87 20.56
C THR A 716 22.66 -34.97 21.72
N SER A 717 23.07 -33.83 22.29
CA SER A 717 23.91 -33.77 23.49
C SER A 717 23.22 -34.38 24.70
N LEU A 718 21.93 -34.09 24.95
CA LEU A 718 21.15 -34.74 26.00
C LEU A 718 21.10 -36.27 25.81
N LEU A 719 20.85 -36.75 24.59
CA LEU A 719 20.84 -38.18 24.28
C LEU A 719 22.20 -38.85 24.52
N LYS A 720 23.31 -38.14 24.26
CA LYS A 720 24.66 -38.60 24.61
C LYS A 720 24.83 -38.67 26.12
N THR A 721 24.44 -37.64 26.86
CA THR A 721 24.48 -37.61 28.34
C THR A 721 23.71 -38.78 28.95
N VAL A 722 22.50 -39.08 28.47
CA VAL A 722 21.71 -40.23 28.95
C VAL A 722 22.43 -41.56 28.69
N LYS A 723 23.17 -41.69 27.58
CA LYS A 723 23.98 -42.88 27.30
C LYS A 723 25.24 -42.96 28.16
N THR A 724 25.83 -41.83 28.56
CA THR A 724 27.05 -41.83 29.37
C THR A 724 26.80 -42.25 30.80
N VAL A 725 25.57 -42.11 31.32
CA VAL A 725 25.21 -42.53 32.68
C VAL A 725 25.57 -44.00 32.98
N GLU A 726 25.66 -44.87 31.97
CA GLU A 726 26.03 -46.29 32.12
C GLU A 726 27.52 -46.62 31.84
N ASP A 727 28.28 -45.72 31.20
CA ASP A 727 29.62 -46.04 30.64
C ASP A 727 30.75 -45.32 31.42
N GLU A 728 31.10 -45.87 32.60
CA GLU A 728 32.07 -45.30 33.56
C GLU A 728 33.42 -44.90 32.95
N ALA A 729 33.86 -45.56 31.87
CA ALA A 729 35.18 -45.34 31.28
C ALA A 729 35.30 -44.02 30.47
N THR A 730 34.19 -43.47 29.95
CA THR A 730 34.21 -42.31 29.04
C THR A 730 33.36 -41.11 29.52
N LYS A 731 32.82 -41.17 30.75
CA LYS A 731 31.92 -40.14 31.32
C LYS A 731 32.53 -38.73 31.33
N GLY A 732 33.77 -38.57 31.81
CA GLY A 732 34.45 -37.28 31.90
C GLY A 732 34.81 -36.70 30.54
N MET A 733 35.32 -37.53 29.63
CA MET A 733 35.66 -37.11 28.26
C MET A 733 34.44 -36.52 27.52
N ARG A 734 33.29 -37.20 27.57
CA ARG A 734 32.07 -36.72 26.90
C ARG A 734 31.41 -35.54 27.59
N ALA A 735 31.48 -35.44 28.92
CA ALA A 735 31.03 -34.25 29.66
C ALA A 735 31.82 -33.01 29.24
N LEU A 736 33.12 -33.17 28.99
CA LEU A 736 33.99 -32.11 28.49
C LEU A 736 33.64 -31.70 27.05
N GLU A 737 33.37 -32.66 26.16
CA GLU A 737 32.90 -32.37 24.79
C GLU A 737 31.60 -31.54 24.80
N ALA A 738 30.64 -31.90 25.64
CA ALA A 738 29.38 -31.14 25.79
C ALA A 738 29.62 -29.72 26.35
N THR A 739 30.54 -29.56 27.30
CA THR A 739 30.94 -28.23 27.80
C THR A 739 31.57 -27.37 26.72
N ILE A 740 32.45 -27.93 25.89
CA ILE A 740 33.11 -27.19 24.79
C ILE A 740 32.07 -26.70 23.77
N GLU A 741 31.11 -27.56 23.41
CA GLU A 741 30.03 -27.19 22.48
C GLU A 741 29.14 -26.07 23.05
N HIS A 742 28.76 -26.17 24.32
CA HIS A 742 27.98 -25.14 25.02
C HIS A 742 28.72 -23.80 25.04
N ILE A 743 30.01 -23.80 25.37
CA ILE A 743 30.85 -22.58 25.36
C ILE A 743 30.90 -21.96 23.95
N HIS A 744 31.00 -22.79 22.90
CA HIS A 744 30.93 -22.32 21.51
C HIS A 744 29.61 -21.62 21.20
N GLN A 745 28.48 -22.18 21.62
CA GLN A 745 27.15 -21.58 21.43
C GLN A 745 27.04 -20.23 22.12
N GLU A 746 27.48 -20.13 23.39
CA GLU A 746 27.48 -18.87 24.14
C GLU A 746 28.43 -17.81 23.53
N LEU A 747 29.58 -18.22 22.98
CA LEU A 747 30.50 -17.32 22.26
C LEU A 747 29.89 -16.74 20.98
N VAL A 748 29.09 -17.51 20.24
CA VAL A 748 28.36 -17.04 19.07
C VAL A 748 27.30 -16.00 19.48
N VAL A 749 26.58 -16.27 20.57
CA VAL A 749 25.60 -15.33 21.14
C VAL A 749 26.30 -14.07 21.64
N PHE A 750 27.45 -14.20 22.31
CA PHE A 750 28.25 -13.08 22.79
C PHE A 750 28.72 -12.16 21.67
N SER A 751 29.13 -12.73 20.53
CA SER A 751 29.62 -12.00 19.36
C SER A 751 28.52 -11.28 18.57
N SER A 752 27.24 -11.54 18.88
CA SER A 752 26.09 -10.90 18.22
C SER A 752 25.91 -9.44 18.67
N PRO A 753 25.58 -8.49 17.76
CA PRO A 753 25.42 -7.07 18.07
C PRO A 753 24.17 -6.72 18.90
N VAL A 754 23.34 -7.69 19.28
CA VAL A 754 22.12 -7.47 20.07
C VAL A 754 22.46 -7.32 21.56
N PRO A 755 22.17 -6.17 22.20
CA PRO A 755 22.41 -5.95 23.62
C PRO A 755 21.37 -6.71 24.47
N PRO A 756 21.77 -7.38 25.56
CA PRO A 756 20.84 -7.99 26.51
C PRO A 756 20.10 -6.92 27.34
N ALA A 757 18.86 -7.22 27.74
CA ALA A 757 17.99 -6.31 28.47
C ALA A 757 18.31 -6.15 29.98
N GLN A 758 19.17 -7.02 30.51
CA GLN A 758 19.52 -7.07 31.93
C GLN A 758 20.77 -6.23 32.20
N VAL A 759 20.87 -5.58 33.37
CA VAL A 759 22.01 -4.76 33.80
C VAL A 759 22.79 -5.51 34.89
N SER A 760 24.13 -5.59 34.78
CA SER A 760 25.02 -6.24 35.75
C SER A 760 26.14 -5.28 36.15
N THR A 761 26.59 -5.31 37.40
CA THR A 761 27.61 -4.37 37.87
C THR A 761 29.03 -4.88 37.60
N PRO A 762 30.03 -3.99 37.53
CA PRO A 762 31.44 -4.39 37.45
C PRO A 762 31.90 -5.26 38.62
N GLU A 763 31.29 -5.12 39.82
CA GLU A 763 31.60 -5.99 40.96
C GLU A 763 31.12 -7.43 40.74
N ASP A 764 29.98 -7.63 40.07
CA ASP A 764 29.47 -8.96 39.72
C ASP A 764 30.43 -9.67 38.74
N PHE A 765 30.99 -8.93 37.78
CA PHE A 765 32.02 -9.44 36.86
C PHE A 765 33.30 -9.84 37.61
N ILE A 766 33.79 -9.00 38.54
CA ILE A 766 34.99 -9.31 39.34
C ILE A 766 34.77 -10.57 40.20
N ARG A 767 33.55 -10.75 40.74
CA ARG A 767 33.18 -11.95 41.50
C ARG A 767 33.22 -13.21 40.63
N MET A 768 32.84 -13.11 39.37
CA MET A 768 32.87 -14.23 38.41
C MET A 768 34.30 -14.62 38.00
N THR A 769 35.26 -13.69 37.97
CA THR A 769 36.69 -13.99 37.72
C THR A 769 37.26 -14.96 38.76
N LYS A 770 36.79 -14.90 40.02
CA LYS A 770 37.18 -15.84 41.07
C LYS A 770 36.70 -17.27 40.79
N GLY A 771 35.50 -17.40 40.19
CA GLY A 771 34.96 -18.67 39.74
C GLY A 771 35.82 -19.33 38.66
N ILE A 772 36.41 -18.53 37.76
CA ILE A 772 37.33 -19.01 36.72
C ILE A 772 38.65 -19.49 37.32
N THR A 773 39.20 -18.79 38.32
CA THR A 773 40.39 -19.25 39.04
C THR A 773 40.14 -20.62 39.68
N MET A 774 39.00 -20.78 40.36
CA MET A 774 38.60 -22.06 40.96
C MET A 774 38.38 -23.16 39.90
N ALA A 775 37.78 -22.82 38.75
CA ALA A 775 37.62 -23.76 37.64
C ALA A 775 38.96 -24.20 37.06
N THR A 776 39.94 -23.29 36.99
CA THR A 776 41.30 -23.56 36.50
C THR A 776 42.06 -24.48 37.45
N ASP A 777 42.02 -24.20 38.75
CA ASP A 777 42.64 -25.06 39.78
C ASP A 777 42.04 -26.47 39.74
N LYS A 778 40.71 -26.56 39.59
CA LYS A 778 40.00 -27.85 39.49
C LYS A 778 40.33 -28.58 38.18
N ALA A 779 40.59 -27.86 37.08
CA ALA A 779 41.05 -28.45 35.83
C ALA A 779 42.45 -29.06 35.91
N VAL A 780 43.37 -28.39 36.59
CA VAL A 780 44.71 -28.93 36.84
C VAL A 780 44.63 -30.17 37.73
N ALA A 781 43.82 -30.11 38.80
CA ALA A 781 43.61 -31.25 39.69
C ALA A 781 43.00 -32.46 38.95
N ALA A 782 42.00 -32.22 38.08
CA ALA A 782 41.37 -33.25 37.26
C ALA A 782 42.32 -33.88 36.24
N GLY A 783 43.16 -33.08 35.60
CA GLY A 783 44.19 -33.57 34.67
C GLY A 783 45.22 -34.46 35.38
N ASN A 784 45.63 -34.08 36.59
CA ASN A 784 46.62 -34.83 37.37
C ASN A 784 46.05 -36.13 37.94
N SER A 785 44.77 -36.17 38.31
CA SER A 785 44.15 -37.36 38.88
C SER A 785 43.80 -38.42 37.83
N CYS A 786 43.62 -38.02 36.56
CA CYS A 786 43.13 -38.85 35.46
C CYS A 786 41.80 -39.57 35.78
N ARG A 787 41.05 -39.08 36.78
CA ARG A 787 39.74 -39.64 37.16
C ARG A 787 38.67 -38.96 36.32
N GLN A 788 37.80 -39.77 35.72
CA GLN A 788 36.68 -39.26 34.92
C GLN A 788 35.77 -38.33 35.76
N GLU A 789 35.65 -38.56 37.07
CA GLU A 789 34.88 -37.75 38.01
C GLU A 789 35.40 -36.33 38.14
N ASP A 790 36.69 -36.17 38.39
CA ASP A 790 37.29 -34.85 38.54
C ASP A 790 37.17 -34.04 37.24
N VAL A 791 37.16 -34.74 36.08
CA VAL A 791 36.92 -34.14 34.76
C VAL A 791 35.47 -33.66 34.61
N ILE A 792 34.46 -34.39 35.12
CA ILE A 792 33.06 -33.95 35.12
C ILE A 792 32.87 -32.75 36.05
N ALA A 793 33.42 -32.84 37.26
CA ALA A 793 33.40 -31.80 38.28
C ALA A 793 33.98 -30.49 37.74
N MET A 794 35.08 -30.58 36.98
CA MET A 794 35.66 -29.47 36.27
C MET A 794 34.78 -29.00 35.12
N ALA A 795 34.26 -29.90 34.29
CA ALA A 795 33.45 -29.56 33.12
C ALA A 795 32.16 -28.79 33.48
N ASN A 796 31.54 -29.09 34.62
CA ASN A 796 30.39 -28.35 35.13
C ASN A 796 30.77 -26.97 35.69
N LEU A 797 31.84 -26.92 36.49
CA LEU A 797 32.30 -25.67 37.10
C LEU A 797 32.76 -24.67 36.03
N SER A 798 33.44 -25.16 34.99
CA SER A 798 33.88 -24.35 33.85
C SER A 798 32.72 -23.89 32.97
N ARG A 799 31.70 -24.74 32.75
CA ARG A 799 30.48 -24.35 32.02
C ARG A 799 29.77 -23.17 32.68
N CYS A 800 29.48 -23.27 33.98
CA CYS A 800 28.81 -22.19 34.71
C CYS A 800 29.66 -20.91 34.75
N ALA A 801 30.95 -21.04 35.10
CA ALA A 801 31.84 -19.87 35.22
C ALA A 801 32.00 -19.10 33.91
N ILE A 802 32.05 -19.78 32.76
CA ILE A 802 32.17 -19.14 31.44
C ILE A 802 30.85 -18.52 30.99
N ALA A 803 29.73 -19.23 31.14
CA ALA A 803 28.41 -18.70 30.75
C ALA A 803 28.07 -17.42 31.54
N ASP A 804 28.29 -17.45 32.85
CA ASP A 804 28.09 -16.32 33.75
C ASP A 804 28.97 -15.11 33.35
N MET A 805 30.26 -15.37 33.09
CA MET A 805 31.20 -14.32 32.67
C MET A 805 30.81 -13.69 31.33
N LEU A 806 30.46 -14.50 30.32
CA LEU A 806 30.08 -14.01 28.99
C LEU A 806 28.80 -13.17 29.05
N HIS A 807 27.82 -13.57 29.87
CA HIS A 807 26.63 -12.77 30.12
C HIS A 807 26.95 -11.44 30.77
N ALA A 808 27.75 -11.42 31.86
CA ALA A 808 28.14 -10.19 32.54
C ALA A 808 28.96 -9.24 31.66
N CYS A 809 29.79 -9.77 30.74
CA CYS A 809 30.56 -8.96 29.79
C CYS A 809 29.72 -8.27 28.72
N LYS A 810 28.56 -8.84 28.32
CA LYS A 810 27.75 -8.34 27.20
C LYS A 810 26.78 -7.22 27.61
N VAL A 811 26.52 -7.12 28.89
CA VAL A 811 25.52 -6.22 29.46
C VAL A 811 25.99 -4.76 29.42
N PRO A 812 25.14 -3.80 28.98
CA PRO A 812 25.48 -2.38 29.03
C PRO A 812 25.80 -1.94 30.46
N ARG A 813 26.90 -1.19 30.62
CA ARG A 813 27.33 -0.63 31.91
C ARG A 813 26.22 0.29 32.44
N GLY A 814 25.67 -0.05 33.61
CA GLY A 814 24.80 0.82 34.39
C GLY A 814 25.54 2.03 34.94
#